data_AF-A0A829ZNX3-F1
#
_entry.id   AF-A0A829ZNX3-F1
#
_cell.length_a   1.000
_cell.length_b   1.000
_cell.length_c   1.000
_cell.angle_alpha   90.00
_cell.angle_beta   90.00
_cell.angle_gamma   90.00
#
_symmetry.space_group_name_H-M   'P 1'
#
loop_
_entity.id
_entity.type
_entity.pdbx_description
1 polymer ?
#
loop_
_entity_poly.entity_id
_entity_poly.type
_entity_poly.pdbx_seq_one_letter_code
_entity_poly.pdbx_strand_id
1 'polypeptide(L)'
;MRCRHRQRWLGLVMGAVLFFGGCSLPSPSAAIRPPEVAGQVDETAKAVQDLLAPGQTVVEARLLGASDGDDGGQKAVVVEDLNGDGQQELVVGYRDPEEGNGVFIAHRTPQGWQKVWQEILGPPELDILGVEDLTGDGQPEVIIGGIIGASAGNHLKVLSYALSEKDGTPSYTTLWQAGYHLLEVGDFDQDDRQEIALWVKDTGTAMAVEVYRWSPAELHFPAGFYEAEDAYPAYFPRVIEYYRQHLQEMPDAAFLWYYLASAQVKAGRPEEALASIEKGMGLKGDYPSAEQWDLVKGQALVALGRYEEALTTFTRITTKDKSGGSTSESSSYGVAPFLLAQAYYGTGLAWEGLKEYDRARGAYTRAVELQSDWIPPARALQRLNARPAVDKVTAYLAALKPEERERGLKGIEQWAREQGLYLATVKAQSAGGLPETWLVDLKAGPYDGTIDVHLIYWWEEGPSAPGNGRLKYQAFYSAEAQVHGLGPTHQALSGRLALGPEDSAEMAAVYDSAFSGSGSPRPELYLLRRQDDGWRILWRPPSREWRNSHGSITFTGAGLEEFILQSDSWEAGDGKDQIFHEANAGPHRQFRDVWRRQGGNYQRVAAETVSTAYSALVEFIYHLSLGQEEQAAQWALAPGLTSQAKEWGLIQQPLGQRWLLELPDPAAELQGPLTIASGPAAGIQVTFANREGKWLLKELKKVRVTDR
;
A
#
# COMPACT_ATOMS: atom_id res chain seq x y z
N MET A 1 -16.31 -68.28 24.97
CA MET A 1 -15.45 -68.86 26.01
C MET A 1 -14.35 -67.85 26.37
N ARG A 2 -14.31 -67.42 27.65
CA ARG A 2 -13.22 -66.79 28.47
C ARG A 2 -12.20 -65.86 27.77
N CYS A 3 -12.12 -64.53 28.00
CA CYS A 3 -12.00 -63.71 29.24
C CYS A 3 -10.69 -64.01 30.00
N ARG A 4 -9.76 -63.07 30.26
CA ARG A 4 -9.74 -62.03 31.34
C ARG A 4 -8.40 -61.26 31.27
N HIS A 5 -8.26 -59.98 31.60
CA HIS A 5 -8.32 -59.28 32.91
C HIS A 5 -8.05 -57.77 32.60
N ARG A 6 -8.41 -56.72 33.36
CA ARG A 6 -8.82 -56.53 34.76
C ARG A 6 -9.37 -55.09 34.97
N GLN A 7 -10.39 -55.00 35.82
CA GLN A 7 -10.72 -53.96 36.82
C GLN A 7 -11.09 -52.51 36.35
N ARG A 8 -12.34 -52.02 36.49
CA ARG A 8 -13.11 -51.56 37.71
C ARG A 8 -12.67 -50.13 38.13
N TRP A 9 -13.48 -49.07 38.31
CA TRP A 9 -14.87 -48.86 38.79
C TRP A 9 -15.44 -47.48 38.37
N LEU A 10 -16.78 -47.43 38.25
CA LEU A 10 -17.80 -46.37 38.44
C LEU A 10 -17.46 -44.86 38.52
N GLY A 11 -18.29 -44.07 37.82
CA GLY A 11 -18.67 -42.68 38.17
C GLY A 11 -19.57 -42.04 37.10
N LEU A 12 -20.89 -42.26 37.16
CA LEU A 12 -21.93 -41.23 37.36
C LEU A 12 -21.92 -40.04 36.38
N VAL A 13 -22.89 -40.07 35.48
CA VAL A 13 -23.26 -39.03 34.51
C VAL A 13 -23.90 -37.85 35.25
N MET A 14 -23.34 -36.65 35.09
CA MET A 14 -24.03 -35.39 35.34
C MET A 14 -23.63 -34.41 34.22
N GLY A 15 -24.64 -33.80 33.60
CA GLY A 15 -24.47 -32.94 32.43
C GLY A 15 -23.66 -31.67 32.71
N ALA A 16 -22.88 -31.27 31.72
CA ALA A 16 -22.31 -29.94 31.61
C ALA A 16 -22.46 -29.47 30.16
N VAL A 17 -23.25 -28.41 30.00
CA VAL A 17 -23.30 -27.55 28.82
C VAL A 17 -21.91 -26.92 28.67
N LEU A 18 -21.21 -27.22 27.59
CA LEU A 18 -19.94 -26.57 27.23
C LEU A 18 -20.21 -25.59 26.09
N PHE A 19 -20.14 -24.30 26.42
CA PHE A 19 -19.87 -23.23 25.47
C PHE A 19 -18.47 -23.47 24.89
N PHE A 20 -18.37 -23.68 23.58
CA PHE A 20 -17.11 -23.55 22.87
C PHE A 20 -16.88 -22.07 22.56
N GLY A 21 -16.13 -21.40 23.43
CA GLY A 21 -15.42 -20.18 23.06
C GLY A 21 -14.29 -20.56 22.09
N GLY A 22 -14.25 -19.89 20.93
CA GLY A 22 -13.17 -20.02 19.97
C GLY A 22 -11.87 -19.45 20.55
N CYS A 23 -10.86 -20.30 20.71
CA CYS A 23 -9.50 -19.86 20.95
C CYS A 23 -8.89 -19.37 19.63
N SER A 24 -8.64 -18.07 19.50
CA SER A 24 -7.62 -17.55 18.60
C SER A 24 -6.24 -17.74 19.25
N LEU A 25 -5.27 -18.20 18.46
CA LEU A 25 -3.87 -18.34 18.88
C LEU A 25 -3.24 -16.95 19.06
N PRO A 26 -2.54 -16.66 20.19
CA PRO A 26 -1.80 -15.42 20.33
C PRO A 26 -0.56 -15.41 19.43
N SER A 27 -0.24 -14.25 18.86
CA SER A 27 1.05 -13.99 18.24
C SER A 27 2.18 -14.04 19.29
N PRO A 28 3.43 -14.37 18.93
CA PRO A 28 4.49 -14.70 19.90
C PRO A 28 5.04 -13.54 20.74
N SER A 29 4.46 -12.34 20.69
CA SER A 29 4.94 -11.15 21.40
C SER A 29 4.35 -10.98 22.81
N ALA A 30 3.40 -11.82 23.23
CA ALA A 30 2.74 -11.73 24.52
C ALA A 30 3.24 -12.77 25.55
N ALA A 31 4.54 -12.78 25.88
CA ALA A 31 5.00 -13.32 27.16
C ALA A 31 6.46 -12.94 27.45
N ILE A 32 6.67 -12.30 28.61
CA ILE A 32 7.94 -11.92 29.27
C ILE A 32 8.51 -10.56 28.83
N ARG A 33 8.17 -9.48 29.55
CA ARG A 33 8.84 -8.17 29.48
C ARG A 33 9.82 -7.99 30.68
N PRO A 34 11.07 -7.54 30.48
CA PRO A 34 12.01 -7.17 31.54
C PRO A 34 11.72 -5.78 32.16
N PRO A 35 12.46 -5.33 33.21
CA PRO A 35 12.11 -4.18 34.08
C PRO A 35 12.13 -2.78 33.44
N GLU A 36 12.58 -2.64 32.19
CA GLU A 36 12.82 -1.35 31.53
C GLU A 36 11.52 -0.59 31.21
N VAL A 37 10.44 -1.32 30.91
CA VAL A 37 9.12 -0.75 30.56
C VAL A 37 8.41 -0.11 31.77
N ALA A 38 8.68 -0.59 33.00
CA ALA A 38 8.04 -0.04 34.19
C ALA A 38 8.48 1.41 34.48
N GLY A 39 9.75 1.76 34.18
CA GLY A 39 10.26 3.12 34.35
C GLY A 39 9.70 4.11 33.32
N GLN A 40 9.45 3.65 32.08
CA GLN A 40 8.90 4.47 31.01
C GLN A 40 7.41 4.78 31.24
N VAL A 41 6.64 3.82 31.77
CA VAL A 41 5.23 4.03 32.14
C VAL A 41 5.07 5.10 33.24
N ASP A 42 5.97 5.12 34.23
CA ASP A 42 5.96 6.14 35.29
C ASP A 42 6.38 7.53 34.77
N GLU A 43 7.33 7.60 33.83
CA GLU A 43 7.74 8.86 33.20
C GLU A 43 6.63 9.46 32.33
N THR A 44 5.97 8.64 31.51
CA THR A 44 4.82 9.06 30.69
C THR A 44 3.65 9.52 31.55
N ALA A 45 3.30 8.77 32.59
CA ALA A 45 2.20 9.14 33.48
C ALA A 45 2.45 10.49 34.17
N LYS A 46 3.68 10.71 34.62
CA LYS A 46 4.10 11.99 35.21
C LYS A 46 4.09 13.12 34.18
N ALA A 47 4.63 12.90 32.98
CA ALA A 47 4.63 13.88 31.90
C ALA A 47 3.21 14.34 31.55
N VAL A 48 2.27 13.39 31.38
CA VAL A 48 0.86 13.70 31.13
C VAL A 48 0.28 14.52 32.28
N GLN A 49 0.55 14.13 33.53
CA GLN A 49 0.05 14.87 34.70
C GLN A 49 0.59 16.32 34.76
N ASP A 50 1.86 16.52 34.42
CA ASP A 50 2.50 17.84 34.42
C ASP A 50 1.97 18.74 33.27
N LEU A 51 1.47 18.15 32.18
CA LEU A 51 0.91 18.87 31.03
C LEU A 51 -0.58 19.23 31.20
N LEU A 52 -1.32 18.54 32.07
CA LEU A 52 -2.73 18.82 32.32
C LEU A 52 -2.91 20.09 33.16
N ALA A 53 -3.85 20.95 32.76
CA ALA A 53 -4.21 22.12 33.56
C ALA A 53 -4.97 21.70 34.83
N PRO A 54 -5.02 22.54 35.87
CA PRO A 54 -5.75 22.22 37.10
C PRO A 54 -7.22 21.87 36.82
N GLY A 55 -7.64 20.67 37.25
CA GLY A 55 -9.00 20.16 37.03
C GLY A 55 -9.17 19.34 35.75
N GLN A 56 -8.19 19.34 34.83
CA GLN A 56 -8.21 18.45 33.68
C GLN A 56 -7.86 17.01 34.07
N THR A 57 -8.50 16.05 33.40
CA THR A 57 -8.25 14.62 33.62
C THR A 57 -8.15 13.89 32.29
N VAL A 58 -7.38 12.81 32.23
CA VAL A 58 -7.33 11.93 31.05
C VAL A 58 -8.67 11.22 30.90
N VAL A 59 -9.21 11.19 29.68
CA VAL A 59 -10.48 10.50 29.40
C VAL A 59 -10.26 9.02 29.07
N GLU A 60 -11.32 8.25 29.19
CA GLU A 60 -11.41 6.93 28.59
C GLU A 60 -11.86 7.10 27.13
N ALA A 61 -11.23 6.35 26.23
CA ALA A 61 -11.61 6.26 24.82
C ALA A 61 -11.27 4.86 24.30
N ARG A 62 -11.88 4.47 23.17
CA ARG A 62 -11.44 3.29 22.45
C ARG A 62 -10.09 3.58 21.79
N LEU A 63 -9.06 2.80 22.11
CA LEU A 63 -7.77 2.89 21.43
C LEU A 63 -7.77 1.97 20.21
N LEU A 64 -7.35 2.49 19.05
CA LEU A 64 -7.10 1.67 17.86
C LEU A 64 -5.89 0.75 18.11
N GLY A 65 -5.94 -0.49 17.60
CA GLY A 65 -4.88 -1.50 17.79
C GLY A 65 -4.95 -2.31 19.10
N ALA A 66 -5.89 -2.03 20.01
CA ALA A 66 -6.16 -2.87 21.17
C ALA A 66 -6.97 -4.12 20.75
N SER A 67 -6.56 -5.31 21.21
CA SER A 67 -7.22 -6.58 20.83
C SER A 67 -8.71 -6.59 21.21
N ASP A 68 -9.58 -6.99 20.28
CA ASP A 68 -11.01 -7.21 20.52
C ASP A 68 -11.21 -8.11 21.75
N GLY A 69 -11.71 -7.51 22.83
CA GLY A 69 -11.86 -8.16 24.13
C GLY A 69 -11.66 -7.23 25.33
N ASP A 70 -11.11 -6.03 25.13
CA ASP A 70 -10.99 -5.00 26.16
C ASP A 70 -11.98 -3.84 25.87
N ASP A 71 -13.28 -4.13 26.01
CA ASP A 71 -14.39 -3.16 25.84
C ASP A 71 -14.43 -2.11 26.99
N GLY A 72 -13.43 -2.10 27.88
CA GLY A 72 -13.24 -1.09 28.91
C GLY A 72 -12.33 0.01 28.37
N GLY A 73 -12.88 1.19 28.11
CA GLY A 73 -12.14 2.34 27.60
C GLY A 73 -10.80 2.51 28.31
N GLN A 74 -9.72 2.43 27.55
CA GLN A 74 -8.38 2.66 28.09
C GLN A 74 -8.16 4.17 28.23
N LYS A 75 -7.25 4.56 29.13
CA LYS A 75 -6.85 5.97 29.22
C LYS A 75 -6.34 6.41 27.85
N ALA A 76 -6.89 7.51 27.34
CA ALA A 76 -6.59 8.07 26.03
C ALA A 76 -5.18 8.70 25.99
N VAL A 77 -4.15 7.87 26.12
CA VAL A 77 -2.74 8.26 26.05
C VAL A 77 -2.04 7.32 25.07
N VAL A 78 -1.59 7.88 23.96
CA VAL A 78 -0.82 7.19 22.93
C VAL A 78 0.60 7.75 22.94
N VAL A 79 1.59 6.87 22.80
CA VAL A 79 3.02 7.21 22.77
C VAL A 79 3.61 6.64 21.49
N GLU A 80 3.94 7.50 20.54
CA GLU A 80 4.37 7.08 19.19
C GLU A 80 5.29 8.14 18.57
N ASP A 81 6.23 7.71 17.73
CA ASP A 81 7.04 8.61 16.90
C ASP A 81 6.20 9.08 15.69
N LEU A 82 5.60 10.26 15.82
CA LEU A 82 4.68 10.80 14.82
C LEU A 82 5.41 11.46 13.64
N ASN A 83 6.62 11.96 13.87
CA ASN A 83 7.36 12.77 12.89
C ASN A 83 8.52 12.00 12.21
N GLY A 84 8.80 10.77 12.66
CA GLY A 84 9.85 9.90 12.12
C GLY A 84 11.27 10.27 12.53
N ASP A 85 11.47 11.11 13.55
CA ASP A 85 12.79 11.55 14.03
C ASP A 85 13.44 10.57 15.04
N GLY A 86 12.75 9.49 15.38
CA GLY A 86 13.17 8.48 16.35
C GLY A 86 12.87 8.83 17.81
N GLN A 87 12.23 9.97 18.08
CA GLN A 87 11.73 10.37 19.39
C GLN A 87 10.21 10.22 19.45
N GLN A 88 9.70 9.82 20.61
CA GLN A 88 8.26 9.61 20.79
C GLN A 88 7.55 10.93 21.14
N GLU A 89 6.40 11.17 20.53
CA GLU A 89 5.39 12.14 20.95
C GLU A 89 4.31 11.51 21.83
N LEU A 90 3.59 12.36 22.59
CA LEU A 90 2.40 11.98 23.34
C LEU A 90 1.15 12.52 22.65
N VAL A 91 0.16 11.67 22.41
CA VAL A 91 -1.19 12.08 22.03
C VAL A 91 -2.14 11.78 23.18
N VAL A 92 -2.78 12.81 23.72
CA VAL A 92 -3.56 12.68 24.96
C VAL A 92 -4.96 13.24 24.77
N GLY A 93 -5.96 12.37 24.96
CA GLY A 93 -7.34 12.75 25.19
C GLY A 93 -7.54 13.18 26.65
N TYR A 94 -8.14 14.36 26.84
CA TYR A 94 -8.40 14.91 28.17
C TYR A 94 -9.80 15.51 28.25
N ARG A 95 -10.29 15.68 29.47
CA ARG A 95 -11.53 16.38 29.82
C ARG A 95 -11.19 17.63 30.59
N ASP A 96 -11.57 18.75 30.00
CA ASP A 96 -11.65 20.04 30.65
C ASP A 96 -13.02 20.21 31.34
N PRO A 97 -13.05 20.67 32.61
CA PRO A 97 -14.30 20.83 33.34
C PRO A 97 -15.21 21.94 32.79
N GLU A 98 -14.66 22.94 32.10
CA GLU A 98 -15.41 24.07 31.53
C GLU A 98 -15.67 23.87 30.03
N GLU A 99 -14.67 23.37 29.30
CA GLU A 99 -14.69 23.33 27.83
C GLU A 99 -15.07 21.95 27.26
N GLY A 100 -15.13 20.90 28.08
CA GLY A 100 -15.48 19.55 27.65
C GLY A 100 -14.25 18.73 27.24
N ASN A 101 -14.39 17.80 26.29
CA ASN A 101 -13.27 16.93 25.92
C ASN A 101 -12.36 17.61 24.88
N GLY A 102 -11.09 17.25 24.90
CA GLY A 102 -10.09 17.74 23.98
C GLY A 102 -8.98 16.73 23.75
N VAL A 103 -8.14 17.01 22.76
CA VAL A 103 -6.93 16.23 22.46
C VAL A 103 -5.75 17.17 22.36
N PHE A 104 -4.58 16.78 22.85
CA PHE A 104 -3.34 17.49 22.60
C PHE A 104 -2.23 16.54 22.14
N ILE A 105 -1.29 17.09 21.38
CA ILE A 105 -0.02 16.45 21.03
C ILE A 105 1.07 17.16 21.83
N ALA A 106 1.97 16.41 22.44
CA ALA A 106 3.14 16.93 23.12
C ALA A 106 4.43 16.32 22.58
N HIS A 107 5.45 17.15 22.44
CA HIS A 107 6.78 16.79 21.97
C HIS A 107 7.83 17.09 23.05
N ARG A 108 8.92 16.32 23.07
CA ARG A 108 9.98 16.46 24.08
C ARG A 108 11.03 17.46 23.63
N THR A 109 11.14 18.58 24.33
CA THR A 109 12.21 19.57 24.09
C THR A 109 13.32 19.44 25.15
N PRO A 110 14.48 20.11 24.98
CA PRO A 110 15.51 20.18 26.03
C PRO A 110 15.00 20.73 27.38
N GLN A 111 13.89 21.48 27.37
CA GLN A 111 13.24 22.06 28.55
C GLN A 111 12.18 21.12 29.17
N GLY A 112 11.91 19.95 28.56
CA GLY A 112 10.90 18.99 28.99
C GLY A 112 9.78 18.82 27.96
N TRP A 113 8.72 18.11 28.35
CA TRP A 113 7.54 17.94 27.50
C TRP A 113 6.81 19.26 27.31
N GLN A 114 6.42 19.57 26.07
CA GLN A 114 5.64 20.75 25.74
C GLN A 114 4.48 20.38 24.81
N LYS A 115 3.30 20.95 25.06
CA LYS A 115 2.17 20.86 24.12
C LYS A 115 2.50 21.61 22.85
N VAL A 116 2.49 20.91 21.73
CA VAL A 116 2.77 21.47 20.40
C VAL A 116 1.50 21.69 19.59
N TRP A 117 0.43 20.97 19.94
CA TRP A 117 -0.89 21.13 19.36
C TRP A 117 -1.96 20.78 20.40
N GLN A 118 -3.10 21.46 20.36
CA GLN A 118 -4.25 21.17 21.21
C GLN A 118 -5.53 21.61 20.50
N GLU A 119 -6.56 20.77 20.58
CA GLU A 119 -7.91 21.09 20.13
C GLU A 119 -8.92 20.74 21.22
N ILE A 120 -9.96 21.57 21.33
CA ILE A 120 -11.12 21.34 22.17
C ILE A 120 -12.22 20.82 21.26
N LEU A 121 -12.70 19.61 21.52
CA LEU A 121 -13.78 18.98 20.76
C LEU A 121 -15.16 19.41 21.26
N GLY A 122 -15.24 19.89 22.51
CA GLY A 122 -16.49 20.21 23.19
C GLY A 122 -17.16 18.96 23.82
N PRO A 123 -18.37 19.09 24.37
CA PRO A 123 -19.21 17.95 24.73
C PRO A 123 -19.92 17.42 23.47
N PRO A 124 -20.05 16.09 23.24
CA PRO A 124 -19.86 14.93 24.14
C PRO A 124 -18.47 14.23 24.10
N GLU A 125 -18.38 12.99 24.60
CA GLU A 125 -17.15 12.23 24.89
C GLU A 125 -16.25 11.94 23.68
N LEU A 126 -14.99 11.57 23.96
CA LEU A 126 -14.06 11.05 22.97
C LEU A 126 -14.43 9.58 22.71
N ASP A 127 -14.78 9.25 21.47
CA ASP A 127 -15.08 7.87 21.05
C ASP A 127 -13.78 7.10 20.83
N ILE A 128 -12.90 7.64 19.99
CA ILE A 128 -11.68 6.96 19.54
C ILE A 128 -10.49 7.93 19.63
N LEU A 129 -9.36 7.37 20.06
CA LEU A 129 -8.05 7.98 19.86
C LEU A 129 -7.06 6.90 19.39
N GLY A 130 -6.32 7.17 18.32
CA GLY A 130 -5.31 6.24 17.84
C GLY A 130 -4.30 6.91 16.93
N VAL A 131 -3.28 6.16 16.57
CA VAL A 131 -2.26 6.55 15.59
C VAL A 131 -2.04 5.37 14.65
N GLU A 132 -2.08 5.63 13.35
CA GLU A 132 -1.81 4.62 12.32
C GLU A 132 -1.20 5.30 11.10
N ASP A 133 -0.27 4.63 10.41
CA ASP A 133 0.25 5.09 9.12
C ASP A 133 -0.81 4.90 8.03
N LEU A 134 -1.67 5.91 7.88
CA LEU A 134 -2.78 5.88 6.93
C LEU A 134 -2.32 6.31 5.54
N THR A 135 -1.30 7.15 5.45
CA THR A 135 -0.77 7.65 4.17
C THR A 135 0.24 6.71 3.52
N GLY A 136 0.81 5.78 4.28
CA GLY A 136 1.85 4.86 3.80
C GLY A 136 3.22 5.54 3.63
N ASP A 137 3.38 6.77 4.13
CA ASP A 137 4.67 7.46 4.18
C ASP A 137 5.50 7.02 5.42
N GLY A 138 4.83 6.32 6.34
CA GLY A 138 5.30 5.73 7.60
C GLY A 138 5.59 6.72 8.72
N GLN A 139 5.09 7.94 8.60
CA GLN A 139 4.80 8.80 9.74
C GLN A 139 3.33 8.56 10.09
N PRO A 140 3.00 8.08 11.30
CA PRO A 140 1.62 7.74 11.62
C PRO A 140 0.75 9.00 11.77
N GLU A 141 -0.44 8.93 11.21
CA GLU A 141 -1.49 9.93 11.38
C GLU A 141 -2.24 9.73 12.70
N VAL A 142 -2.59 10.85 13.34
CA VAL A 142 -3.46 10.86 14.51
C VAL A 142 -4.92 10.76 14.09
N ILE A 143 -5.62 9.77 14.64
CA ILE A 143 -7.05 9.50 14.40
C ILE A 143 -7.83 9.91 15.64
N ILE A 144 -8.73 10.88 15.46
CA ILE A 144 -9.58 11.42 16.52
C ILE A 144 -11.04 11.19 16.16
N GLY A 145 -11.74 10.42 16.99
CA GLY A 145 -13.17 10.22 16.91
C GLY A 145 -13.88 10.90 18.06
N GLY A 146 -14.63 11.97 17.82
CA GLY A 146 -15.45 12.60 18.84
C GLY A 146 -16.93 12.26 18.67
N ILE A 147 -17.63 11.98 19.76
CA ILE A 147 -19.07 11.75 19.71
C ILE A 147 -19.75 13.08 19.35
N ILE A 148 -20.82 13.06 18.55
CA ILE A 148 -21.71 14.23 18.37
C ILE A 148 -23.00 14.01 19.19
N GLY A 149 -23.51 12.78 19.18
CA GLY A 149 -24.59 12.33 20.04
C GLY A 149 -25.14 10.97 19.62
N ALA A 150 -25.86 10.30 20.52
CA ALA A 150 -26.32 8.90 20.33
C ALA A 150 -27.11 8.66 19.02
N SER A 151 -27.79 9.67 18.49
CA SER A 151 -28.52 9.59 17.21
C SER A 151 -27.83 10.32 16.05
N ALA A 152 -26.91 11.23 16.33
CA ALA A 152 -26.21 12.05 15.33
C ALA A 152 -24.93 11.39 14.81
N GLY A 153 -24.44 10.37 15.52
CA GLY A 153 -23.18 9.70 15.24
C GLY A 153 -22.00 10.45 15.85
N ASN A 154 -20.85 10.25 15.23
CA ASN A 154 -19.53 10.69 15.64
C ASN A 154 -18.87 11.46 14.49
N HIS A 155 -17.90 12.31 14.80
CA HIS A 155 -17.04 12.96 13.83
C HIS A 155 -15.65 12.34 13.88
N LEU A 156 -15.13 12.01 12.71
CA LEU A 156 -13.75 11.60 12.49
C LEU A 156 -12.93 12.82 12.09
N LYS A 157 -11.73 12.91 12.62
CA LYS A 157 -10.67 13.79 12.16
C LYS A 157 -9.36 13.01 12.08
N VAL A 158 -8.70 13.09 10.93
CA VAL A 158 -7.36 12.53 10.67
C VAL A 158 -6.37 13.67 10.51
N LEU A 159 -5.27 13.62 11.25
CA LEU A 159 -4.25 14.67 11.32
C LEU A 159 -2.87 14.09 11.04
N SER A 160 -2.09 14.74 10.17
CA SER A 160 -0.65 14.54 10.13
C SER A 160 0.06 15.55 11.02
N TYR A 161 1.16 15.13 11.65
CA TYR A 161 2.02 15.95 12.48
C TYR A 161 3.46 15.83 11.98
N ALA A 162 4.14 16.97 11.82
CA ALA A 162 5.55 17.00 11.42
C ALA A 162 6.26 18.20 12.02
N LEU A 163 7.60 18.16 12.03
CA LEU A 163 8.44 19.32 12.36
C LEU A 163 8.95 19.98 11.09
N SER A 164 8.88 21.31 11.02
CA SER A 164 9.45 22.10 9.92
C SER A 164 10.96 21.88 9.82
N GLU A 165 11.44 21.43 8.66
CA GLU A 165 12.87 21.24 8.42
C GLU A 165 13.69 22.54 8.56
N LYS A 166 13.06 23.71 8.38
CA LYS A 166 13.76 25.00 8.37
C LYS A 166 14.12 25.51 9.77
N ASP A 167 13.26 25.26 10.74
CA ASP A 167 13.33 25.87 12.07
C ASP A 167 12.85 24.97 13.22
N GLY A 168 12.47 23.72 12.93
CA GLY A 168 11.97 22.75 13.90
C GLY A 168 10.59 23.11 14.47
N THR A 169 9.85 24.03 13.84
CA THR A 169 8.53 24.41 14.33
C THR A 169 7.50 23.31 14.06
N PRO A 170 6.62 22.99 15.02
CA PRO A 170 5.54 22.02 14.81
C PRO A 170 4.58 22.47 13.70
N SER A 171 4.24 21.54 12.82
CA SER A 171 3.25 21.69 11.76
C SER A 171 2.23 20.57 11.87
N TYR A 172 0.97 20.89 11.58
CA TYR A 172 -0.13 19.94 11.59
C TYR A 172 -1.06 20.22 10.43
N THR A 173 -1.56 19.16 9.80
CA THR A 173 -2.50 19.26 8.68
C THR A 173 -3.67 18.32 8.91
N THR A 174 -4.90 18.85 8.84
CA THR A 174 -6.10 17.99 8.79
C THR A 174 -6.20 17.37 7.40
N LEU A 175 -5.96 16.07 7.33
CA LEU A 175 -6.03 15.30 6.09
C LEU A 175 -7.47 14.92 5.73
N TRP A 176 -8.30 14.62 6.74
CA TRP A 176 -9.66 14.16 6.50
C TRP A 176 -10.60 14.44 7.66
N GLN A 177 -11.87 14.68 7.32
CA GLN A 177 -12.97 14.78 8.27
C GLN A 177 -14.20 14.08 7.67
N ALA A 178 -14.87 13.27 8.49
CA ALA A 178 -16.05 12.52 8.08
C ALA A 178 -17.01 12.28 9.26
N GLY A 179 -18.26 11.93 8.96
CA GLY A 179 -19.20 11.44 9.96
C GLY A 179 -19.25 9.91 9.98
N TYR A 180 -19.42 9.31 11.14
CA TYR A 180 -19.55 7.86 11.28
C TYR A 180 -20.43 7.47 12.46
N HIS A 181 -20.85 6.21 12.50
CA HIS A 181 -21.52 5.58 13.64
C HIS A 181 -20.73 4.36 14.12
N LEU A 182 -20.06 3.66 13.21
CA LEU A 182 -18.99 2.71 13.52
C LEU A 182 -17.80 2.99 12.59
N LEU A 183 -16.60 2.76 13.11
CA LEU A 183 -15.34 2.98 12.41
C LEU A 183 -14.41 1.80 12.67
N GLU A 184 -13.88 1.23 11.61
CA GLU A 184 -12.84 0.22 11.64
C GLU A 184 -11.65 0.70 10.81
N VAL A 185 -10.44 0.49 11.32
CA VAL A 185 -9.19 0.77 10.61
C VAL A 185 -8.41 -0.54 10.50
N GLY A 186 -7.82 -0.79 9.34
CA GLY A 186 -6.96 -1.93 9.13
C GLY A 186 -6.61 -2.15 7.67
N ASP A 187 -5.58 -2.94 7.43
CA ASP A 187 -5.27 -3.51 6.11
C ASP A 187 -6.23 -4.67 5.83
N PHE A 188 -7.36 -4.36 5.18
CA PHE A 188 -8.44 -5.31 4.97
C PHE A 188 -8.16 -6.27 3.81
N ASP A 189 -7.42 -5.85 2.78
CA ASP A 189 -7.11 -6.65 1.60
C ASP A 189 -5.70 -7.26 1.59
N GLN A 190 -4.90 -6.98 2.63
CA GLN A 190 -3.54 -7.47 2.86
C GLN A 190 -2.55 -6.93 1.83
N ASP A 191 -2.68 -5.64 1.50
CA ASP A 191 -1.82 -4.95 0.55
C ASP A 191 -0.74 -4.05 1.22
N ASP A 192 -0.60 -4.17 2.54
CA ASP A 192 0.27 -3.38 3.42
C ASP A 192 -0.08 -1.87 3.44
N ARG A 193 -1.31 -1.51 3.07
CA ARG A 193 -1.87 -0.16 3.28
C ARG A 193 -3.08 -0.24 4.20
N GLN A 194 -3.30 0.84 4.93
CA GLN A 194 -4.42 0.91 5.85
C GLN A 194 -5.65 1.46 5.14
N GLU A 195 -6.79 0.81 5.38
CA GLU A 195 -8.11 1.32 5.02
C GLU A 195 -8.89 1.76 6.26
N ILE A 196 -9.85 2.66 6.04
CA ILE A 196 -10.84 3.07 7.02
C ILE A 196 -12.22 2.71 6.49
N ALA A 197 -12.93 1.84 7.19
CA ALA A 197 -14.34 1.56 6.92
C ALA A 197 -15.23 2.42 7.82
N LEU A 198 -16.13 3.20 7.19
CA LEU A 198 -17.11 4.02 7.88
C LEU A 198 -18.51 3.43 7.70
N TRP A 199 -19.20 3.21 8.82
CA TRP A 199 -20.61 2.84 8.83
C TRP A 199 -21.43 4.05 9.23
N VAL A 200 -22.31 4.51 8.35
CA VAL A 200 -23.14 5.69 8.55
C VAL A 200 -24.60 5.28 8.54
N LYS A 201 -25.32 5.57 9.62
CA LYS A 201 -26.76 5.28 9.69
C LYS A 201 -27.51 6.06 8.61
N ASP A 202 -28.32 5.34 7.83
CA ASP A 202 -29.16 5.93 6.78
C ASP A 202 -30.64 5.88 7.18
N THR A 203 -31.19 4.69 7.41
CA THR A 203 -32.61 4.53 7.76
C THR A 203 -32.85 3.32 8.66
N GLY A 204 -33.72 3.47 9.66
CA GLY A 204 -34.01 2.40 10.63
C GLY A 204 -32.73 1.89 11.31
N THR A 205 -32.43 0.60 11.12
CA THR A 205 -31.19 -0.07 11.57
C THR A 205 -30.15 -0.23 10.44
N ALA A 206 -30.43 0.28 9.24
CA ALA A 206 -29.51 0.16 8.11
C ALA A 206 -28.41 1.23 8.15
N MET A 207 -27.21 0.80 7.79
CA MET A 207 -26.01 1.62 7.77
C MET A 207 -25.38 1.57 6.38
N ALA A 208 -25.25 2.71 5.70
CA ALA A 208 -24.41 2.79 4.53
C ALA A 208 -22.95 2.55 4.94
N VAL A 209 -22.27 1.64 4.24
CA VAL A 209 -20.88 1.27 4.54
C VAL A 209 -20.02 1.55 3.31
N GLU A 210 -18.94 2.28 3.52
CA GLU A 210 -17.91 2.57 2.53
C GLU A 210 -16.52 2.35 3.15
N VAL A 211 -15.57 1.91 2.32
CA VAL A 211 -14.17 1.70 2.71
C VAL A 211 -13.31 2.71 1.97
N TYR A 212 -12.46 3.43 2.70
CA TYR A 212 -11.63 4.50 2.18
C TYR A 212 -10.14 4.16 2.35
N ARG A 213 -9.32 4.59 1.40
CA ARG A 213 -7.86 4.53 1.46
C ARG A 213 -7.28 5.87 1.08
N TRP A 214 -6.13 6.22 1.67
CA TRP A 214 -5.37 7.38 1.22
C TRP A 214 -4.89 7.19 -0.22
N SER A 215 -5.07 8.23 -1.03
CA SER A 215 -4.46 8.36 -2.35
C SER A 215 -3.61 9.61 -2.38
N PRO A 216 -2.36 9.55 -2.87
CA PRO A 216 -1.62 10.75 -3.20
C PRO A 216 -2.32 11.51 -4.33
N ALA A 217 -1.91 12.76 -4.57
CA ALA A 217 -2.46 13.58 -5.64
C ALA A 217 -2.26 12.88 -7.00
N GLU A 218 -3.36 12.66 -7.71
CA GLU A 218 -3.37 11.97 -8.99
C GLU A 218 -4.33 12.64 -9.97
N LEU A 219 -3.97 12.66 -11.26
CA LEU A 219 -4.75 13.34 -12.30
C LEU A 219 -5.01 14.82 -11.93
N HIS A 220 -6.26 15.16 -11.63
CA HIS A 220 -6.70 16.48 -11.16
C HIS A 220 -7.28 16.41 -9.74
N PHE A 221 -7.13 15.28 -9.06
CA PHE A 221 -7.61 15.04 -7.70
C PHE A 221 -6.48 15.39 -6.71
N PRO A 222 -6.77 16.16 -5.66
CA PRO A 222 -5.80 16.40 -4.60
C PRO A 222 -5.48 15.10 -3.84
N ALA A 223 -4.41 15.09 -3.05
CA ALA A 223 -4.19 14.00 -2.11
C ALA A 223 -5.34 13.97 -1.09
N GLY A 224 -5.81 12.77 -0.73
CA GLY A 224 -6.97 12.62 0.15
C GLY A 224 -7.42 11.16 0.31
N PHE A 225 -8.45 10.96 1.13
CA PHE A 225 -9.10 9.66 1.31
C PHE A 225 -10.21 9.48 0.29
N TYR A 226 -10.17 8.36 -0.45
CA TYR A 226 -11.11 8.01 -1.50
C TYR A 226 -11.59 6.58 -1.35
N GLU A 227 -12.74 6.25 -1.92
CA GLU A 227 -13.30 4.90 -1.91
C GLU A 227 -12.30 3.88 -2.47
N ALA A 228 -12.05 2.80 -1.72
CA ALA A 228 -11.17 1.70 -2.06
C ALA A 228 -11.98 0.49 -2.54
N GLU A 229 -12.53 0.59 -3.76
CA GLU A 229 -13.38 -0.47 -4.35
C GLU A 229 -12.66 -1.82 -4.44
N ASP A 230 -11.34 -1.83 -4.56
CA ASP A 230 -10.49 -3.01 -4.58
C ASP A 230 -10.42 -3.75 -3.23
N ALA A 231 -10.61 -3.03 -2.11
CA ALA A 231 -10.69 -3.63 -0.77
C ALA A 231 -12.07 -4.23 -0.46
N TYR A 232 -13.10 -3.91 -1.26
CA TYR A 232 -14.48 -4.31 -0.98
C TYR A 232 -14.70 -5.85 -0.92
N PRO A 233 -14.13 -6.67 -1.83
CA PRO A 233 -14.29 -8.12 -1.77
C PRO A 233 -13.78 -8.74 -0.46
N ALA A 234 -12.75 -8.14 0.15
CA ALA A 234 -12.19 -8.59 1.42
C ALA A 234 -13.01 -8.11 2.63
N TYR A 235 -13.50 -6.87 2.59
CA TYR A 235 -14.22 -6.26 3.72
C TYR A 235 -15.72 -6.61 3.77
N PHE A 236 -16.45 -6.51 2.65
CA PHE A 236 -17.92 -6.63 2.61
C PHE A 236 -18.55 -7.98 3.00
N PRO A 237 -17.85 -9.13 3.03
CA PRO A 237 -18.39 -10.35 3.64
C PRO A 237 -18.93 -10.15 5.07
N ARG A 238 -18.33 -9.24 5.88
CA ARG A 238 -18.84 -8.93 7.22
C ARG A 238 -20.11 -8.06 7.19
N VAL A 239 -20.18 -7.13 6.24
CA VAL A 239 -21.36 -6.27 6.02
C VAL A 239 -22.57 -7.12 5.59
N ILE A 240 -22.35 -8.13 4.76
CA ILE A 240 -23.38 -9.12 4.39
C ILE A 240 -23.93 -9.82 5.64
N GLU A 241 -23.05 -10.26 6.54
CA GLU A 241 -23.46 -10.96 7.75
C GLU A 241 -24.28 -10.05 8.68
N TYR A 242 -23.87 -8.79 8.84
CA TYR A 242 -24.66 -7.78 9.55
C TYR A 242 -26.10 -7.69 9.03
N TYR A 243 -26.29 -7.59 7.71
CA TYR A 243 -27.64 -7.50 7.13
C TYR A 243 -28.42 -8.81 7.21
N ARG A 244 -27.75 -9.95 7.06
CA ARG A 244 -28.40 -11.26 7.23
C ARG A 244 -28.94 -11.44 8.65
N GLN A 245 -28.23 -10.96 9.67
CA GLN A 245 -28.71 -10.99 11.05
C GLN A 245 -29.95 -10.10 11.24
N HIS A 246 -29.91 -8.85 10.76
CA HIS A 246 -31.05 -7.93 10.88
C HIS A 246 -32.29 -8.42 10.11
N LEU A 247 -32.10 -9.14 8.99
CA LEU A 247 -33.18 -9.76 8.23
C LEU A 247 -33.84 -10.94 8.97
N GLN A 248 -33.18 -11.56 9.96
CA GLN A 248 -33.84 -12.55 10.82
C GLN A 248 -34.90 -11.90 11.70
N GLU A 249 -34.69 -10.63 12.09
CA GLU A 249 -35.62 -9.86 12.93
C GLU A 249 -36.71 -9.18 12.08
N MET A 250 -36.33 -8.64 10.91
CA MET A 250 -37.21 -7.88 10.02
C MET A 250 -37.15 -8.40 8.57
N PRO A 251 -37.68 -9.62 8.30
CA PRO A 251 -37.56 -10.27 6.99
C PRO A 251 -38.29 -9.55 5.85
N ASP A 252 -39.29 -8.73 6.17
CA ASP A 252 -40.12 -8.01 5.20
C ASP A 252 -39.71 -6.52 5.05
N ALA A 253 -38.55 -6.13 5.60
CA ALA A 253 -38.01 -4.77 5.44
C ALA A 253 -37.26 -4.61 4.11
N ALA A 254 -37.91 -3.97 3.12
CA ALA A 254 -37.34 -3.75 1.78
C ALA A 254 -35.95 -3.07 1.80
N PHE A 255 -35.73 -2.12 2.71
CA PHE A 255 -34.47 -1.39 2.85
C PHE A 255 -33.30 -2.30 3.30
N LEU A 256 -33.54 -3.31 4.13
CA LEU A 256 -32.48 -4.26 4.52
C LEU A 256 -32.05 -5.14 3.35
N TRP A 257 -33.01 -5.58 2.52
CA TRP A 257 -32.70 -6.32 1.29
C TRP A 257 -31.90 -5.49 0.28
N TYR A 258 -32.17 -4.18 0.22
CA TYR A 258 -31.42 -3.25 -0.64
C TYR A 258 -29.96 -3.17 -0.23
N TYR A 259 -29.71 -2.94 1.05
CA TYR A 259 -28.35 -2.87 1.57
C TYR A 259 -27.62 -4.21 1.51
N LEU A 260 -28.32 -5.32 1.76
CA LEU A 260 -27.76 -6.65 1.55
C LEU A 260 -27.33 -6.85 0.08
N ALA A 261 -28.18 -6.46 -0.87
CA ALA A 261 -27.84 -6.56 -2.29
C ALA A 261 -26.64 -5.68 -2.67
N SER A 262 -26.58 -4.44 -2.18
CA SER A 262 -25.43 -3.55 -2.39
C SER A 262 -24.14 -4.15 -1.82
N ALA A 263 -24.19 -4.66 -0.59
CA ALA A 263 -23.05 -5.34 0.04
C ALA A 263 -22.63 -6.61 -0.72
N GLN A 264 -23.59 -7.37 -1.27
CA GLN A 264 -23.31 -8.53 -2.12
C GLN A 264 -22.63 -8.16 -3.44
N VAL A 265 -23.02 -7.05 -4.08
CA VAL A 265 -22.29 -6.53 -5.26
C VAL A 265 -20.85 -6.18 -4.89
N LYS A 266 -20.66 -5.39 -3.83
CA LYS A 266 -19.33 -4.96 -3.36
C LYS A 266 -18.44 -6.13 -2.92
N ALA A 267 -19.03 -7.20 -2.37
CA ALA A 267 -18.33 -8.43 -2.01
C ALA A 267 -18.03 -9.37 -3.20
N GLY A 268 -18.37 -9.00 -4.44
CA GLY A 268 -18.18 -9.85 -5.61
C GLY A 268 -19.16 -11.04 -5.70
N ARG A 269 -20.39 -10.90 -5.17
CA ARG A 269 -21.44 -11.94 -5.15
C ARG A 269 -22.70 -11.50 -5.91
N PRO A 270 -22.59 -11.17 -7.21
CA PRO A 270 -23.67 -10.52 -7.95
C PRO A 270 -24.91 -11.41 -8.16
N GLU A 271 -24.79 -12.74 -8.21
CA GLU A 271 -25.95 -13.64 -8.29
C GLU A 271 -26.81 -13.57 -7.03
N GLU A 272 -26.16 -13.59 -5.85
CA GLU A 272 -26.88 -13.42 -4.58
C GLU A 272 -27.53 -12.03 -4.52
N ALA A 273 -26.85 -10.98 -5.00
CA ALA A 273 -27.39 -9.64 -5.07
C ALA A 273 -28.68 -9.57 -5.90
N LEU A 274 -28.72 -10.20 -7.08
CA LEU A 274 -29.92 -10.23 -7.92
C LEU A 274 -31.11 -10.91 -7.20
N ALA A 275 -30.87 -11.98 -6.45
CA ALA A 275 -31.91 -12.65 -5.67
C ALA A 275 -32.43 -11.75 -4.52
N SER A 276 -31.52 -11.05 -3.83
CA SER A 276 -31.87 -10.07 -2.79
C SER A 276 -32.68 -8.89 -3.35
N ILE A 277 -32.32 -8.41 -4.55
CA ILE A 277 -33.05 -7.35 -5.27
C ILE A 277 -34.47 -7.82 -5.60
N GLU A 278 -34.62 -9.00 -6.20
CA GLU A 278 -35.94 -9.54 -6.53
C GLU A 278 -36.83 -9.68 -5.29
N LYS A 279 -36.25 -10.18 -4.19
CA LYS A 279 -36.95 -10.29 -2.90
C LYS A 279 -37.36 -8.91 -2.37
N GLY A 280 -36.45 -7.95 -2.34
CA GLY A 280 -36.68 -6.60 -1.84
C GLY A 280 -37.72 -5.81 -2.65
N MET A 281 -37.66 -5.89 -3.98
CA MET A 281 -38.63 -5.24 -4.88
C MET A 281 -40.04 -5.84 -4.77
N GLY A 282 -40.18 -7.09 -4.30
CA GLY A 282 -41.47 -7.73 -4.04
C GLY A 282 -42.13 -7.31 -2.73
N LEU A 283 -41.43 -6.57 -1.87
CA LEU A 283 -41.93 -6.12 -0.57
C LEU A 283 -42.53 -4.72 -0.67
N LYS A 284 -43.41 -4.39 0.29
CA LYS A 284 -43.95 -3.02 0.40
C LYS A 284 -42.95 -2.14 1.13
N GLY A 285 -42.64 -0.98 0.56
CA GLY A 285 -41.84 0.05 1.18
C GLY A 285 -41.67 1.24 0.26
N ASP A 286 -41.46 2.41 0.86
CA ASP A 286 -41.19 3.66 0.12
C ASP A 286 -39.68 3.88 -0.12
N TYR A 287 -38.83 3.02 0.48
CA TYR A 287 -37.38 3.05 0.35
C TYR A 287 -36.82 1.63 0.19
N PRO A 288 -35.87 1.40 -0.74
CA PRO A 288 -35.27 2.39 -1.66
C PRO A 288 -36.17 2.70 -2.87
N SER A 289 -35.82 3.74 -3.64
CA SER A 289 -36.53 4.10 -4.87
C SER A 289 -36.32 3.06 -5.98
N ALA A 290 -37.15 3.11 -7.03
CA ALA A 290 -36.99 2.23 -8.19
C ALA A 290 -35.63 2.43 -8.88
N GLU A 291 -35.12 3.66 -8.93
CA GLU A 291 -33.82 3.99 -9.52
C GLU A 291 -32.66 3.45 -8.68
N GLN A 292 -32.78 3.45 -7.36
CA GLN A 292 -31.78 2.83 -6.47
C GLN A 292 -31.74 1.31 -6.67
N TRP A 293 -32.89 0.66 -6.81
CA TRP A 293 -32.93 -0.77 -7.18
C TRP A 293 -32.31 -1.03 -8.56
N ASP A 294 -32.67 -0.24 -9.56
CA ASP A 294 -32.11 -0.37 -10.91
C ASP A 294 -30.59 -0.12 -10.92
N LEU A 295 -30.07 0.78 -10.08
CA LEU A 295 -28.63 1.03 -9.98
C LEU A 295 -27.88 -0.21 -9.50
N VAL A 296 -28.26 -0.77 -8.35
CA VAL A 296 -27.60 -1.96 -7.77
C VAL A 296 -27.77 -3.17 -8.68
N LYS A 297 -28.95 -3.32 -9.32
CA LYS A 297 -29.19 -4.35 -10.32
C LYS A 297 -28.27 -4.20 -11.53
N GLY A 298 -28.11 -2.99 -12.06
CA GLY A 298 -27.21 -2.70 -13.17
C GLY A 298 -25.76 -3.04 -12.82
N GLN A 299 -25.30 -2.68 -11.63
CA GLN A 299 -23.96 -3.03 -11.13
C GLN A 299 -23.77 -4.55 -11.03
N ALA A 300 -24.74 -5.28 -10.46
CA ALA A 300 -24.70 -6.75 -10.41
C ALA A 300 -24.64 -7.37 -11.82
N LEU A 301 -25.41 -6.85 -12.77
CA LEU A 301 -25.40 -7.32 -14.16
C LEU A 301 -24.06 -7.04 -14.87
N VAL A 302 -23.42 -5.90 -14.61
CA VAL A 302 -22.07 -5.61 -15.10
C VAL A 302 -21.06 -6.62 -14.54
N ALA A 303 -21.09 -6.90 -13.23
CA ALA A 303 -20.20 -7.87 -12.60
C ALA A 303 -20.40 -9.30 -13.15
N LEU A 304 -21.61 -9.64 -13.59
CA LEU A 304 -21.93 -10.91 -14.26
C LEU A 304 -21.56 -10.96 -15.76
N GLY A 305 -21.07 -9.85 -16.33
CA GLY A 305 -20.84 -9.74 -17.78
C GLY A 305 -22.11 -9.67 -18.63
N ARG A 306 -23.29 -9.43 -18.02
CA ARG A 306 -24.59 -9.31 -18.70
C ARG A 306 -24.83 -7.87 -19.15
N TYR A 307 -23.93 -7.37 -20.00
CA TYR A 307 -23.82 -5.94 -20.31
C TYR A 307 -25.06 -5.34 -21.00
N GLU A 308 -25.71 -6.06 -21.92
CA GLU A 308 -26.90 -5.55 -22.61
C GLU A 308 -28.10 -5.38 -21.66
N GLU A 309 -28.24 -6.27 -20.69
CA GLU A 309 -29.26 -6.15 -19.64
C GLU A 309 -28.93 -5.03 -18.66
N ALA A 310 -27.64 -4.87 -18.32
CA ALA A 310 -27.17 -3.74 -17.51
C ALA A 310 -27.48 -2.40 -18.19
N LEU A 311 -27.19 -2.27 -19.49
CA LEU A 311 -27.48 -1.07 -20.28
C LEU A 311 -28.99 -0.76 -20.31
N THR A 312 -29.83 -1.79 -20.49
CA THR A 312 -31.29 -1.63 -20.44
C THR A 312 -31.74 -1.10 -19.07
N THR A 313 -31.10 -1.59 -18.01
CA THR A 313 -31.39 -1.18 -16.63
C THR A 313 -30.94 0.26 -16.38
N PHE A 314 -29.68 0.61 -16.65
CA PHE A 314 -29.17 1.98 -16.48
C PHE A 314 -29.90 3.00 -17.36
N THR A 315 -30.39 2.61 -18.54
CA THR A 315 -31.20 3.50 -19.42
C THR A 315 -32.45 4.00 -18.71
N ARG A 316 -33.07 3.20 -17.83
CA ARG A 316 -34.25 3.64 -17.05
C ARG A 316 -33.96 4.79 -16.09
N ILE A 317 -32.69 4.91 -15.67
CA ILE A 317 -32.20 5.99 -14.82
C ILE A 317 -31.79 7.19 -15.71
N THR A 318 -30.96 6.96 -16.73
CA THR A 318 -30.36 8.03 -17.54
C THR A 318 -31.30 8.71 -18.52
N THR A 319 -32.44 8.10 -18.89
CA THR A 319 -33.46 8.79 -19.72
C THR A 319 -34.05 10.02 -19.02
N LYS A 320 -34.03 10.05 -17.68
CA LYS A 320 -34.52 11.18 -16.88
C LYS A 320 -33.62 12.41 -16.97
N ASP A 321 -32.34 12.24 -17.29
CA ASP A 321 -31.39 13.34 -17.60
C ASP A 321 -31.85 14.11 -18.85
N LYS A 322 -32.27 13.39 -19.90
CA LYS A 322 -32.70 13.97 -21.19
C LYS A 322 -34.06 14.65 -21.14
N SER A 323 -34.90 14.35 -20.15
CA SER A 323 -36.17 15.05 -19.91
C SER A 323 -36.02 16.38 -19.17
N GLY A 324 -34.83 16.71 -18.64
CA GLY A 324 -34.54 17.93 -17.88
C GLY A 324 -34.34 19.21 -18.70
N GLY A 325 -34.53 19.18 -20.02
CA GLY A 325 -34.41 20.34 -20.91
C GLY A 325 -35.65 21.25 -20.98
N SER A 326 -36.67 21.02 -20.16
CA SER A 326 -37.85 21.89 -20.08
C SER A 326 -37.92 22.55 -18.71
N THR A 327 -37.71 23.86 -18.68
CA THR A 327 -38.15 24.75 -17.61
C THR A 327 -39.66 24.62 -17.41
N SER A 328 -40.12 23.72 -16.53
CA SER A 328 -41.39 23.88 -15.84
C SER A 328 -41.39 23.13 -14.51
N GLU A 329 -41.76 23.87 -13.46
CA GLU A 329 -41.69 23.57 -12.03
C GLU A 329 -42.66 22.47 -11.55
N SER A 330 -42.77 21.31 -12.22
CA SER A 330 -43.78 20.30 -11.88
C SER A 330 -43.30 18.86 -11.72
N SER A 331 -42.01 18.65 -11.41
CA SER A 331 -41.49 17.37 -10.93
C SER A 331 -40.51 17.65 -9.79
N SER A 332 -41.01 17.74 -8.56
CA SER A 332 -40.24 18.27 -7.43
C SER A 332 -39.15 17.34 -6.87
N TYR A 333 -38.84 16.21 -7.51
CA TYR A 333 -37.70 15.36 -7.16
C TYR A 333 -37.11 14.73 -8.43
N GLY A 334 -36.13 15.40 -9.05
CA GLY A 334 -35.30 14.76 -10.09
C GLY A 334 -34.43 13.64 -9.49
N VAL A 335 -33.81 12.83 -10.35
CA VAL A 335 -32.80 11.85 -9.91
C VAL A 335 -31.62 12.61 -9.31
N ALA A 336 -31.13 12.19 -8.14
CA ALA A 336 -29.98 12.81 -7.50
C ALA A 336 -28.76 12.79 -8.45
N PRO A 337 -28.00 13.91 -8.59
CA PRO A 337 -26.87 13.99 -9.54
C PRO A 337 -25.86 12.86 -9.37
N PHE A 338 -25.55 12.46 -8.13
CA PHE A 338 -24.62 11.37 -7.86
C PHE A 338 -25.16 10.01 -8.31
N LEU A 339 -26.43 9.70 -8.06
CA LEU A 339 -27.05 8.45 -8.56
C LEU A 339 -27.02 8.39 -10.09
N LEU A 340 -27.22 9.54 -10.74
CA LEU A 340 -27.11 9.64 -12.19
C LEU A 340 -25.66 9.45 -12.67
N ALA A 341 -24.67 10.03 -11.97
CA ALA A 341 -23.25 9.82 -12.25
C ALA A 341 -22.88 8.33 -12.13
N GLN A 342 -23.33 7.65 -11.07
CA GLN A 342 -23.12 6.21 -10.88
C GLN A 342 -23.76 5.38 -12.00
N ALA A 343 -24.97 5.73 -12.45
CA ALA A 343 -25.62 5.06 -13.57
C ALA A 343 -24.86 5.26 -14.90
N TYR A 344 -24.32 6.46 -15.14
CA TYR A 344 -23.47 6.73 -16.31
C TYR A 344 -22.13 6.00 -16.23
N TYR A 345 -21.52 5.90 -15.05
CA TYR A 345 -20.32 5.09 -14.85
C TYR A 345 -20.59 3.61 -15.13
N GLY A 346 -21.67 3.06 -14.59
CA GLY A 346 -22.11 1.69 -14.90
C GLY A 346 -22.42 1.47 -16.38
N THR A 347 -23.02 2.47 -17.05
CA THR A 347 -23.24 2.45 -18.51
C THR A 347 -21.90 2.41 -19.26
N GLY A 348 -20.91 3.16 -18.81
CA GLY A 348 -19.56 3.16 -19.37
C GLY A 348 -18.88 1.80 -19.21
N LEU A 349 -18.95 1.19 -18.02
CA LEU A 349 -18.43 -0.16 -17.76
C LEU A 349 -19.07 -1.21 -18.66
N ALA A 350 -20.39 -1.13 -18.87
CA ALA A 350 -21.11 -2.05 -19.76
C ALA A 350 -20.69 -1.87 -21.22
N TRP A 351 -20.56 -0.64 -21.73
CA TRP A 351 -20.06 -0.41 -23.09
C TRP A 351 -18.59 -0.81 -23.26
N GLU A 352 -17.76 -0.61 -22.23
CA GLU A 352 -16.37 -1.08 -22.23
C GLU A 352 -16.30 -2.60 -22.31
N GLY A 353 -17.13 -3.31 -21.54
CA GLY A 353 -17.26 -4.77 -21.61
C GLY A 353 -17.71 -5.29 -22.98
N LEU A 354 -18.55 -4.53 -23.69
CA LEU A 354 -18.95 -4.79 -25.07
C LEU A 354 -17.92 -4.32 -26.12
N LYS A 355 -16.79 -3.76 -25.69
CA LYS A 355 -15.73 -3.19 -26.54
C LYS A 355 -16.18 -2.02 -27.43
N GLU A 356 -17.27 -1.35 -27.03
CA GLU A 356 -17.81 -0.14 -27.67
C GLU A 356 -17.20 1.10 -27.03
N TYR A 357 -15.89 1.28 -27.23
CA TYR A 357 -15.08 2.24 -26.47
C TYR A 357 -15.50 3.70 -26.64
N ASP A 358 -15.99 4.12 -27.81
CA ASP A 358 -16.47 5.50 -28.00
C ASP A 358 -17.72 5.79 -27.16
N ARG A 359 -18.61 4.79 -27.02
CA ARG A 359 -19.80 4.90 -26.16
C ARG A 359 -19.43 4.87 -24.70
N ALA A 360 -18.49 4.01 -24.31
CA ALA A 360 -17.95 3.96 -22.96
C ALA A 360 -17.36 5.32 -22.56
N ARG A 361 -16.55 5.92 -23.44
CA ARG A 361 -15.96 7.25 -23.25
C ARG A 361 -17.04 8.30 -22.99
N GLY A 362 -18.07 8.36 -23.84
CA GLY A 362 -19.17 9.31 -23.67
C GLY A 362 -19.90 9.16 -22.34
N ALA A 363 -20.13 7.93 -21.88
CA ALA A 363 -20.77 7.65 -20.61
C ALA A 363 -19.88 8.04 -19.41
N TYR A 364 -18.59 7.68 -19.43
CA TYR A 364 -17.66 8.08 -18.37
C TYR A 364 -17.45 9.60 -18.30
N THR A 365 -17.32 10.27 -19.45
CA THR A 365 -17.25 11.75 -19.49
C THR A 365 -18.47 12.36 -18.81
N ARG A 366 -19.66 11.84 -19.09
CA ARG A 366 -20.89 12.33 -18.44
C ARG A 366 -20.90 12.08 -16.93
N ALA A 367 -20.36 10.95 -16.46
CA ALA A 367 -20.20 10.68 -15.03
C ALA A 367 -19.28 11.70 -14.35
N VAL A 368 -18.12 12.01 -14.96
CA VAL A 368 -17.19 13.04 -14.47
C VAL A 368 -17.82 14.44 -14.50
N GLU A 369 -18.60 14.77 -15.52
CA GLU A 369 -19.31 16.06 -15.58
C GLU A 369 -20.33 16.24 -14.46
N LEU A 370 -21.01 15.15 -14.06
CA LEU A 370 -22.02 15.17 -13.00
C LEU A 370 -21.40 15.17 -11.60
N GLN A 371 -20.25 14.51 -11.43
CA GLN A 371 -19.51 14.43 -10.18
C GLN A 371 -18.00 14.47 -10.46
N SER A 372 -17.42 15.67 -10.45
CA SER A 372 -16.04 15.89 -10.88
C SER A 372 -14.97 15.45 -9.88
N ASP A 373 -15.33 15.30 -8.61
CA ASP A 373 -14.48 14.84 -7.51
C ASP A 373 -14.55 13.31 -7.29
N TRP A 374 -15.30 12.58 -8.12
CA TRP A 374 -15.40 11.13 -8.07
C TRP A 374 -14.37 10.47 -9.02
N ILE A 375 -13.38 9.79 -8.45
CA ILE A 375 -12.20 9.26 -9.13
C ILE A 375 -12.48 8.11 -10.14
N PRO A 376 -13.29 7.08 -9.81
CA PRO A 376 -13.44 5.89 -10.66
C PRO A 376 -13.73 6.16 -12.14
N PRO A 377 -14.67 7.05 -12.53
CA PRO A 377 -14.91 7.34 -13.94
C PRO A 377 -13.73 8.03 -14.63
N ALA A 378 -12.94 8.84 -13.91
CA ALA A 378 -11.75 9.49 -14.46
C ALA A 378 -10.62 8.48 -14.75
N ARG A 379 -10.38 7.53 -13.82
CA ARG A 379 -9.45 6.40 -14.04
C ARG A 379 -9.91 5.54 -15.22
N ALA A 380 -11.21 5.23 -15.30
CA ALA A 380 -11.76 4.46 -16.41
C ALA A 380 -11.58 5.16 -17.78
N LEU A 381 -11.73 6.49 -17.85
CA LEU A 381 -11.44 7.27 -19.06
C LEU A 381 -9.98 7.16 -19.51
N GLN A 382 -9.05 7.23 -18.56
CA GLN A 382 -7.62 7.12 -18.86
C GLN A 382 -7.26 5.70 -19.32
N ARG A 383 -7.74 4.66 -18.61
CA ARG A 383 -7.60 3.25 -18.98
C ARG A 383 -8.11 2.95 -20.39
N LEU A 384 -9.23 3.56 -20.77
CA LEU A 384 -9.88 3.36 -22.06
C LEU A 384 -8.98 3.71 -23.25
N ASN A 385 -7.98 4.57 -23.07
CA ASN A 385 -7.02 4.92 -24.12
C ASN A 385 -6.18 3.72 -24.57
N ALA A 386 -5.89 2.77 -23.68
CA ALA A 386 -5.09 1.58 -23.98
C ALA A 386 -5.92 0.37 -24.45
N ARG A 387 -7.22 0.33 -24.14
CA ARG A 387 -8.10 -0.82 -24.43
C ARG A 387 -8.10 -1.27 -25.90
N PRO A 388 -8.21 -0.39 -26.92
CA PRO A 388 -8.14 -0.80 -28.31
C PRO A 388 -6.81 -1.46 -28.70
N ALA A 389 -5.69 -0.96 -28.14
CA ALA A 389 -4.37 -1.53 -28.38
C ALA A 389 -4.23 -2.92 -27.73
N VAL A 390 -4.73 -3.09 -26.51
CA VAL A 390 -4.78 -4.40 -25.81
C VAL A 390 -5.57 -5.41 -26.62
N ASP A 391 -6.74 -5.04 -27.14
CA ASP A 391 -7.54 -5.93 -28.00
C ASP A 391 -6.80 -6.35 -29.25
N LYS A 392 -6.10 -5.40 -29.90
CA LYS A 392 -5.34 -5.66 -31.12
C LYS A 392 -4.21 -6.65 -30.88
N VAL A 393 -3.45 -6.47 -29.79
CA VAL A 393 -2.36 -7.37 -29.37
C VAL A 393 -2.92 -8.75 -28.98
N THR A 394 -4.00 -8.77 -28.20
CA THR A 394 -4.66 -10.01 -27.77
C THR A 394 -5.18 -10.80 -28.98
N ALA A 395 -5.80 -10.13 -29.96
CA ALA A 395 -6.31 -10.76 -31.17
C ALA A 395 -5.16 -11.35 -32.02
N TYR A 396 -4.04 -10.63 -32.14
CA TYR A 396 -2.84 -11.15 -32.81
C TYR A 396 -2.34 -12.44 -32.15
N LEU A 397 -2.16 -12.43 -30.83
CA LEU A 397 -1.69 -13.59 -30.07
C LEU A 397 -2.67 -14.77 -30.11
N ALA A 398 -3.97 -14.50 -30.04
CA ALA A 398 -5.02 -15.52 -30.09
C ALA A 398 -5.10 -16.22 -31.45
N ALA A 399 -4.65 -15.56 -32.53
CA ALA A 399 -4.64 -16.12 -33.87
C ALA A 399 -3.44 -17.05 -34.14
N LEU A 400 -2.41 -17.06 -33.25
CA LEU A 400 -1.21 -17.89 -33.43
C LEU A 400 -1.50 -19.37 -33.15
N LYS A 401 -1.13 -20.22 -34.12
CA LYS A 401 -1.11 -21.67 -33.91
C LYS A 401 -0.02 -22.07 -32.91
N PRO A 402 -0.16 -23.20 -32.19
CA PRO A 402 0.83 -23.67 -31.21
C PRO A 402 2.28 -23.63 -31.72
N GLU A 403 2.52 -24.12 -32.94
CA GLU A 403 3.82 -24.16 -33.60
C GLU A 403 4.36 -22.78 -34.03
N GLU A 404 3.51 -21.76 -34.05
CA GLU A 404 3.85 -20.39 -34.45
C GLU A 404 4.05 -19.46 -33.26
N ARG A 405 3.59 -19.83 -32.06
CA ARG A 405 3.57 -18.97 -30.85
C ARG A 405 4.94 -18.36 -30.54
N GLU A 406 5.98 -19.19 -30.47
CA GLU A 406 7.33 -18.71 -30.13
C GLU A 406 7.86 -17.71 -31.17
N ARG A 407 7.66 -18.00 -32.47
CA ARG A 407 8.08 -17.09 -33.55
C ARG A 407 7.26 -15.81 -33.55
N GLY A 408 5.95 -15.91 -33.34
CA GLY A 408 5.04 -14.77 -33.27
C GLY A 408 5.39 -13.82 -32.13
N LEU A 409 5.65 -14.37 -30.93
CA LEU A 409 6.09 -13.59 -29.77
C LEU A 409 7.47 -12.96 -29.97
N LYS A 410 8.44 -13.66 -30.57
CA LYS A 410 9.74 -13.04 -30.91
C LYS A 410 9.63 -11.92 -31.94
N GLY A 411 8.62 -11.94 -32.81
CA GLY A 411 8.37 -10.93 -33.82
C GLY A 411 7.35 -9.85 -33.42
N ILE A 412 6.74 -9.95 -32.24
CA ILE A 412 5.59 -9.12 -31.88
C ILE A 412 5.95 -7.65 -31.70
N GLU A 413 7.18 -7.34 -31.26
CA GLU A 413 7.64 -5.95 -31.09
C GLU A 413 7.74 -5.24 -32.45
N GLN A 414 8.25 -5.95 -33.47
CA GLN A 414 8.28 -5.40 -34.83
C GLN A 414 6.87 -5.21 -35.37
N TRP A 415 6.01 -6.23 -35.22
CA TRP A 415 4.62 -6.13 -35.63
C TRP A 415 3.90 -4.95 -34.94
N ALA A 416 4.11 -4.76 -33.63
CA ALA A 416 3.52 -3.68 -32.85
C ALA A 416 3.94 -2.30 -33.39
N ARG A 417 5.24 -2.13 -33.74
CA ARG A 417 5.73 -0.90 -34.38
C ARG A 417 5.05 -0.61 -35.70
N GLU A 418 4.85 -1.62 -36.54
CA GLU A 418 4.11 -1.49 -37.81
C GLU A 418 2.64 -1.12 -37.58
N GLN A 419 2.09 -1.44 -36.41
CA GLN A 419 0.75 -1.06 -35.98
C GLN A 419 0.68 0.32 -35.29
N GLY A 420 1.81 1.04 -35.16
CA GLY A 420 1.90 2.33 -34.47
C GLY A 420 1.89 2.24 -32.95
N LEU A 421 2.26 1.07 -32.40
CA LEU A 421 2.32 0.78 -30.96
C LEU A 421 3.78 0.59 -30.53
N TYR A 422 4.05 0.80 -29.25
CA TYR A 422 5.26 0.30 -28.61
C TYR A 422 4.92 -0.86 -27.68
N LEU A 423 5.72 -1.92 -27.75
CA LEU A 423 5.53 -3.14 -26.98
C LEU A 423 6.90 -3.73 -26.65
N ALA A 424 7.08 -4.14 -25.40
CA ALA A 424 8.23 -4.91 -24.92
C ALA A 424 7.77 -6.24 -24.31
N THR A 425 8.54 -7.31 -24.47
CA THR A 425 8.16 -8.63 -23.95
C THR A 425 9.24 -9.29 -23.11
N VAL A 426 8.81 -9.96 -22.05
CA VAL A 426 9.65 -10.82 -21.21
C VAL A 426 8.98 -12.18 -21.05
N LYS A 427 9.68 -13.24 -21.47
CA LYS A 427 9.25 -14.62 -21.21
C LYS A 427 9.60 -15.00 -19.78
N ALA A 428 8.61 -15.43 -19.00
CA ALA A 428 8.86 -15.94 -17.67
C ALA A 428 9.61 -17.29 -17.74
N GLN A 429 10.72 -17.39 -17.01
CA GLN A 429 11.49 -18.63 -16.88
C GLN A 429 10.69 -19.63 -16.05
N SER A 430 10.54 -20.86 -16.53
CA SER A 430 9.73 -21.88 -15.86
C SER A 430 10.54 -23.17 -15.68
N ALA A 431 10.54 -23.69 -14.45
CA ALA A 431 11.13 -24.98 -14.11
C ALA A 431 10.03 -26.00 -13.80
N GLY A 432 9.33 -26.51 -14.82
CA GLY A 432 8.52 -27.74 -14.70
C GLY A 432 7.01 -27.60 -14.93
N GLY A 433 6.56 -27.87 -16.17
CA GLY A 433 5.15 -28.18 -16.48
C GLY A 433 4.14 -27.03 -16.32
N LEU A 434 4.53 -25.88 -15.78
CA LEU A 434 3.70 -24.68 -15.69
C LEU A 434 3.45 -24.08 -17.07
N PRO A 435 2.28 -23.44 -17.29
CA PRO A 435 1.93 -22.86 -18.57
C PRO A 435 2.96 -21.81 -18.98
N GLU A 436 3.20 -21.70 -20.29
CA GLU A 436 4.04 -20.64 -20.82
C GLU A 436 3.39 -19.29 -20.52
N THR A 437 4.14 -18.41 -19.82
CA THR A 437 3.69 -17.09 -19.40
C THR A 437 4.62 -16.00 -19.90
N TRP A 438 4.05 -14.92 -20.39
CA TRP A 438 4.75 -13.76 -20.94
C TRP A 438 4.26 -12.48 -20.27
N LEU A 439 5.20 -11.67 -19.83
CA LEU A 439 4.97 -10.29 -19.41
C LEU A 439 5.10 -9.41 -20.67
N VAL A 440 4.15 -8.51 -20.87
CA VAL A 440 4.08 -7.64 -22.04
C VAL A 440 3.73 -6.23 -21.61
N ASP A 441 4.65 -5.28 -21.83
CA ASP A 441 4.43 -3.86 -21.53
C ASP A 441 4.05 -3.14 -22.82
N LEU A 442 2.94 -2.40 -22.80
CA LEU A 442 2.34 -1.82 -24.00
C LEU A 442 2.06 -0.32 -23.81
N LYS A 443 2.43 0.45 -24.83
CA LYS A 443 2.07 1.85 -25.03
C LYS A 443 1.14 1.97 -26.25
N ALA A 444 -0.03 2.56 -26.05
CA ALA A 444 -1.04 2.78 -27.08
C ALA A 444 -0.69 4.00 -27.95
N GLY A 445 0.43 3.89 -28.66
CA GLY A 445 0.96 4.94 -29.53
C GLY A 445 2.47 4.85 -29.69
N PRO A 446 3.10 5.87 -30.30
CA PRO A 446 4.55 6.01 -30.29
C PRO A 446 5.10 6.04 -28.87
N TYR A 447 6.27 5.43 -28.67
CA TYR A 447 6.93 5.44 -27.37
C TYR A 447 7.34 6.87 -26.97
N ASP A 448 6.89 7.30 -25.80
CA ASP A 448 7.13 8.63 -25.22
C ASP A 448 7.86 8.57 -23.87
N GLY A 449 8.40 7.41 -23.50
CA GLY A 449 8.97 7.19 -22.17
C GLY A 449 7.99 6.64 -21.15
N THR A 450 6.76 6.29 -21.56
CA THR A 450 5.76 5.72 -20.66
C THR A 450 5.18 4.40 -21.17
N ILE A 451 4.62 3.62 -20.25
CA ILE A 451 3.82 2.42 -20.51
C ILE A 451 2.37 2.72 -20.09
N ASP A 452 1.40 2.33 -20.91
CA ASP A 452 -0.02 2.54 -20.56
C ASP A 452 -0.63 1.31 -19.86
N VAL A 453 -0.09 0.12 -20.12
CA VAL A 453 -0.60 -1.15 -19.56
C VAL A 453 0.47 -2.23 -19.52
N HIS A 454 0.49 -2.99 -18.42
CA HIS A 454 1.30 -4.17 -18.19
C HIS A 454 0.40 -5.41 -18.29
N LEU A 455 0.76 -6.36 -19.14
CA LEU A 455 -0.05 -7.53 -19.46
C LEU A 455 0.66 -8.80 -19.06
N ILE A 456 -0.09 -9.76 -18.54
CA ILE A 456 0.36 -11.14 -18.35
C ILE A 456 -0.43 -12.00 -19.31
N TYR A 457 0.23 -12.65 -20.26
CA TYR A 457 -0.37 -13.61 -21.19
C TYR A 457 0.06 -15.03 -20.85
N TRP A 458 -0.88 -15.97 -20.90
CA TRP A 458 -0.58 -17.39 -20.78
C TRP A 458 -1.54 -18.24 -21.59
N TRP A 459 -1.12 -19.46 -21.94
CA TRP A 459 -1.98 -20.42 -22.62
C TRP A 459 -2.40 -21.54 -21.66
N GLU A 460 -3.70 -21.79 -21.57
CA GLU A 460 -4.26 -22.87 -20.75
C GLU A 460 -4.68 -24.04 -21.62
N GLU A 461 -4.11 -25.22 -21.36
CA GLU A 461 -4.55 -26.45 -22.01
C GLU A 461 -5.84 -26.96 -21.36
N GLY A 462 -6.86 -27.20 -22.18
CA GLY A 462 -8.09 -27.83 -21.72
C GLY A 462 -7.95 -29.36 -21.71
N PRO A 463 -8.66 -30.06 -20.80
CA PRO A 463 -8.62 -31.54 -20.74
C PRO A 463 -9.10 -32.23 -22.03
N SER A 464 -9.86 -31.52 -22.88
CA SER A 464 -10.43 -32.03 -24.13
C SER A 464 -9.60 -31.72 -25.39
N ALA A 465 -8.52 -30.93 -25.31
CA ALA A 465 -7.69 -30.57 -26.46
C ALA A 465 -6.22 -30.28 -26.08
N PRO A 466 -5.42 -31.31 -25.74
CA PRO A 466 -4.00 -31.16 -25.43
C PRO A 466 -3.27 -30.54 -26.63
N GLY A 467 -2.43 -29.53 -26.39
CA GLY A 467 -1.69 -28.81 -27.43
C GLY A 467 -2.43 -27.66 -28.13
N ASN A 468 -3.73 -27.43 -27.88
CA ASN A 468 -4.46 -26.27 -28.40
C ASN A 468 -4.96 -25.36 -27.27
N GLY A 469 -4.04 -24.97 -26.37
CA GLY A 469 -4.39 -24.16 -25.22
C GLY A 469 -5.06 -22.82 -25.61
N ARG A 470 -6.05 -22.39 -24.84
CA ARG A 470 -6.75 -21.11 -25.03
C ARG A 470 -5.89 -19.98 -24.45
N LEU A 471 -5.72 -18.90 -25.21
CA LEU A 471 -5.05 -17.71 -24.70
C LEU A 471 -5.88 -17.09 -23.58
N LYS A 472 -5.22 -16.79 -22.48
CA LYS A 472 -5.70 -16.00 -21.36
C LYS A 472 -4.78 -14.80 -21.18
N TYR A 473 -5.34 -13.74 -20.60
CA TYR A 473 -4.55 -12.58 -20.26
C TYR A 473 -5.15 -11.84 -19.07
N GLN A 474 -4.30 -11.06 -18.42
CA GLN A 474 -4.70 -10.07 -17.42
C GLN A 474 -3.96 -8.77 -17.72
N ALA A 475 -4.64 -7.64 -17.48
CA ALA A 475 -4.12 -6.31 -17.73
C ALA A 475 -4.07 -5.51 -16.42
N PHE A 476 -2.94 -4.86 -16.18
CA PHE A 476 -2.71 -3.91 -15.10
C PHE A 476 -2.43 -2.55 -15.76
N TYR A 477 -3.39 -1.65 -15.70
CA TYR A 477 -3.30 -0.38 -16.41
C TYR A 477 -2.55 0.65 -15.57
N SER A 478 -1.61 1.38 -16.16
CA SER A 478 -0.85 2.41 -15.45
C SER A 478 -1.74 3.53 -14.87
N ALA A 479 -2.95 3.70 -15.43
CA ALA A 479 -4.00 4.58 -14.89
C ALA A 479 -4.54 4.15 -13.51
N GLU A 480 -4.26 2.92 -13.10
CA GLU A 480 -4.73 2.27 -11.87
C GLU A 480 -3.53 1.84 -11.01
N ALA A 481 -2.36 2.45 -11.24
CA ALA A 481 -1.12 2.14 -10.51
C ALA A 481 -1.27 2.27 -8.99
N GLN A 482 -2.14 3.16 -8.50
CA GLN A 482 -2.44 3.24 -7.06
C GLN A 482 -3.11 1.99 -6.50
N VAL A 483 -3.75 1.16 -7.32
CA VAL A 483 -4.35 -0.10 -6.88
C VAL A 483 -3.27 -1.19 -6.82
N HIS A 484 -2.54 -1.41 -7.92
CA HIS A 484 -1.68 -2.58 -8.07
C HIS A 484 -0.16 -2.29 -8.06
N GLY A 485 0.27 -1.03 -8.00
CA GLY A 485 1.69 -0.62 -7.91
C GLY A 485 2.43 -0.45 -9.25
N LEU A 486 1.85 -0.89 -10.37
CA LEU A 486 2.52 -0.83 -11.68
C LEU A 486 2.15 0.48 -12.40
N GLY A 487 3.10 1.41 -12.47
CA GLY A 487 2.93 2.74 -13.03
C GLY A 487 3.52 2.91 -14.44
N PRO A 488 3.38 4.12 -15.02
CA PRO A 488 3.82 4.38 -16.39
C PRO A 488 5.33 4.31 -16.59
N THR A 489 6.13 4.32 -15.52
CA THR A 489 7.59 4.19 -15.55
C THR A 489 8.07 2.76 -15.33
N HIS A 490 7.15 1.82 -15.09
CA HIS A 490 7.49 0.41 -14.92
C HIS A 490 7.74 -0.27 -16.26
N GLN A 491 8.71 -1.19 -16.31
CA GLN A 491 8.87 -2.13 -17.43
C GLN A 491 9.38 -3.47 -16.92
N ALA A 492 8.83 -4.58 -17.40
CA ALA A 492 9.25 -5.91 -17.00
C ALA A 492 10.71 -6.17 -17.38
N LEU A 493 11.50 -6.63 -16.41
CA LEU A 493 12.90 -7.04 -16.57
C LEU A 493 13.02 -8.56 -16.65
N SER A 494 12.30 -9.29 -15.81
CA SER A 494 12.33 -10.75 -15.77
C SER A 494 11.06 -11.31 -15.15
N GLY A 495 10.75 -12.56 -15.46
CA GLY A 495 9.72 -13.34 -14.78
C GLY A 495 10.26 -14.72 -14.42
N ARG A 496 9.86 -15.26 -13.28
CA ARG A 496 10.17 -16.63 -12.88
C ARG A 496 8.94 -17.32 -12.33
N LEU A 497 8.60 -18.48 -12.89
CA LEU A 497 7.51 -19.34 -12.48
C LEU A 497 8.01 -20.48 -11.59
N ALA A 498 7.25 -20.78 -10.53
CA ALA A 498 7.44 -21.96 -9.70
C ALA A 498 6.09 -22.46 -9.16
N LEU A 499 6.08 -23.71 -8.66
CA LEU A 499 4.94 -24.23 -7.92
C LEU A 499 4.98 -23.66 -6.50
N GLY A 500 3.88 -23.06 -6.08
CA GLY A 500 3.62 -22.60 -4.73
C GLY A 500 2.93 -23.66 -3.86
N PRO A 501 2.39 -23.25 -2.70
CA PRO A 501 1.54 -24.11 -1.88
C PRO A 501 0.37 -24.69 -2.68
N GLU A 502 0.00 -25.94 -2.38
CA GLU A 502 -1.11 -26.67 -3.03
C GLU A 502 -0.99 -26.75 -4.57
N ASP A 503 0.24 -26.82 -5.10
CA ASP A 503 0.54 -26.87 -6.53
C ASP A 503 0.01 -25.67 -7.34
N SER A 504 -0.25 -24.54 -6.67
CA SER A 504 -0.63 -23.29 -7.33
C SER A 504 0.52 -22.75 -8.17
N ALA A 505 0.21 -22.22 -9.36
CA ALA A 505 1.22 -21.57 -10.19
C ALA A 505 1.54 -20.18 -9.60
N GLU A 506 2.80 -19.92 -9.29
CA GLU A 506 3.26 -18.63 -8.78
C GLU A 506 4.34 -18.04 -9.67
N MET A 507 4.39 -16.71 -9.71
CA MET A 507 5.35 -15.96 -10.49
C MET A 507 6.00 -14.87 -9.64
N ALA A 508 7.32 -14.79 -9.68
CA ALA A 508 8.02 -13.57 -9.34
C ALA A 508 8.26 -12.78 -10.63
N ALA A 509 7.60 -11.62 -10.77
CA ALA A 509 7.81 -10.69 -11.86
C ALA A 509 8.66 -9.52 -11.34
N VAL A 510 9.78 -9.25 -12.00
CA VAL A 510 10.66 -8.12 -11.67
C VAL A 510 10.44 -7.03 -12.70
N TYR A 511 10.11 -5.83 -12.23
CA TYR A 511 9.95 -4.63 -13.05
C TYR A 511 11.04 -3.62 -12.71
N ASP A 512 11.53 -2.86 -13.69
CA ASP A 512 12.27 -1.63 -13.46
C ASP A 512 11.26 -0.51 -13.21
N SER A 513 11.23 0.10 -12.03
CA SER A 513 10.27 1.16 -11.72
C SER A 513 10.67 2.54 -12.26
N ALA A 514 11.87 2.69 -12.82
CA ALA A 514 12.39 3.96 -13.35
C ALA A 514 12.94 3.85 -14.79
N PHE A 515 12.33 2.98 -15.61
CA PHE A 515 12.82 2.60 -16.94
C PHE A 515 13.15 3.79 -17.86
N SER A 516 12.35 4.85 -17.83
CA SER A 516 12.47 5.98 -18.75
C SER A 516 13.42 7.10 -18.31
N GLY A 517 14.03 7.01 -17.13
CA GLY A 517 14.76 8.14 -16.52
C GLY A 517 16.21 7.87 -16.11
N SER A 518 16.56 6.65 -15.69
CA SER A 518 17.83 6.43 -14.96
C SER A 518 18.97 5.88 -15.83
N GLY A 519 18.67 5.13 -16.90
CA GLY A 519 19.66 4.30 -17.60
C GLY A 519 20.18 3.13 -16.74
N SER A 520 19.63 2.97 -15.53
CA SER A 520 20.08 2.06 -14.49
C SER A 520 18.89 1.51 -13.72
N PRO A 521 18.66 0.19 -13.74
CA PRO A 521 17.40 -0.37 -13.27
C PRO A 521 17.17 -0.11 -11.78
N ARG A 522 15.91 0.19 -11.42
CA ARG A 522 15.41 0.17 -10.05
C ARG A 522 14.46 -1.03 -9.91
N PRO A 523 14.97 -2.25 -9.67
CA PRO A 523 14.14 -3.45 -9.73
C PRO A 523 13.15 -3.50 -8.55
N GLU A 524 11.91 -3.85 -8.85
CA GLU A 524 10.83 -4.16 -7.91
C GLU A 524 10.29 -5.54 -8.22
N LEU A 525 10.17 -6.39 -7.18
CA LEU A 525 9.66 -7.75 -7.33
C LEU A 525 8.20 -7.82 -6.89
N TYR A 526 7.35 -8.32 -7.78
CA TYR A 526 5.97 -8.65 -7.52
C TYR A 526 5.85 -10.17 -7.41
N LEU A 527 5.32 -10.66 -6.29
CA LEU A 527 4.94 -12.07 -6.15
C LEU A 527 3.47 -12.19 -6.54
N LEU A 528 3.20 -13.03 -7.53
CA LEU A 528 1.85 -13.31 -8.00
C LEU A 528 1.52 -14.77 -7.83
N ARG A 529 0.25 -15.07 -7.53
CA ARG A 529 -0.31 -16.43 -7.53
C ARG A 529 -1.49 -16.49 -8.48
N ARG A 530 -1.52 -17.54 -9.29
CA ARG A 530 -2.63 -17.82 -10.19
C ARG A 530 -3.85 -18.33 -9.41
N GLN A 531 -5.00 -17.75 -9.71
CA GLN A 531 -6.34 -18.12 -9.26
C GLN A 531 -7.20 -18.47 -10.49
N ASP A 532 -8.45 -18.89 -10.27
CA ASP A 532 -9.34 -19.37 -11.35
C ASP A 532 -9.63 -18.29 -12.41
N ASP A 533 -9.53 -17.01 -12.05
CA ASP A 533 -9.87 -15.83 -12.85
C ASP A 533 -8.66 -14.99 -13.32
N GLY A 534 -7.44 -15.25 -12.80
CA GLY A 534 -6.24 -14.50 -13.18
C GLY A 534 -5.05 -14.69 -12.25
N TRP A 535 -4.18 -13.68 -12.18
CA TRP A 535 -3.08 -13.58 -11.25
C TRP A 535 -3.42 -12.56 -10.15
N ARG A 536 -3.31 -13.00 -8.90
CA ARG A 536 -3.41 -12.15 -7.72
C ARG A 536 -2.00 -11.76 -7.27
N ILE A 537 -1.76 -10.46 -7.06
CA ILE A 537 -0.54 -9.98 -6.40
C ILE A 537 -0.64 -10.38 -4.93
N LEU A 538 0.31 -11.17 -4.46
CA LEU A 538 0.43 -11.58 -3.05
C LEU A 538 1.35 -10.66 -2.26
N TRP A 539 2.34 -10.09 -2.94
CA TRP A 539 3.35 -9.25 -2.31
C TRP A 539 3.97 -8.30 -3.32
N ARG A 540 4.27 -7.10 -2.84
CA ARG A 540 5.06 -6.07 -3.52
C ARG A 540 6.11 -5.54 -2.53
N PRO A 541 7.19 -4.92 -3.00
CA PRO A 541 8.24 -4.46 -2.11
C PRO A 541 7.75 -3.34 -1.18
N PRO A 542 8.14 -3.35 0.10
CA PRO A 542 7.81 -2.25 1.01
C PRO A 542 8.59 -0.99 0.60
N SER A 543 7.93 0.17 0.57
CA SER A 543 8.52 1.44 0.10
C SER A 543 9.80 1.83 0.85
N ARG A 544 9.87 1.61 2.17
CA ARG A 544 10.96 2.09 3.04
C ARG A 544 12.20 1.20 3.08
N GLU A 545 12.02 -0.12 3.07
CA GLU A 545 13.15 -1.05 3.20
C GLU A 545 13.80 -1.40 1.87
N TRP A 546 13.17 -1.02 0.76
CA TRP A 546 13.55 -1.45 -0.57
C TRP A 546 14.62 -0.55 -1.19
N ARG A 547 15.88 -0.88 -0.92
CA ARG A 547 17.05 -0.20 -1.48
C ARG A 547 17.35 -0.75 -2.87
N ASN A 548 16.75 -0.19 -3.92
CA ASN A 548 16.84 -0.74 -5.27
C ASN A 548 17.57 0.15 -6.29
N SER A 549 18.18 1.26 -5.87
CA SER A 549 19.00 2.07 -6.78
C SER A 549 20.08 1.26 -7.48
N HIS A 550 20.17 1.41 -8.79
CA HIS A 550 21.10 0.68 -9.67
C HIS A 550 21.11 -0.84 -9.42
N GLY A 551 19.94 -1.40 -9.10
CA GLY A 551 19.83 -2.70 -8.48
C GLY A 551 19.68 -3.87 -9.45
N SER A 552 19.85 -5.08 -8.92
CA SER A 552 19.48 -6.34 -9.58
C SER A 552 18.97 -7.37 -8.58
N ILE A 553 18.07 -8.24 -9.03
CA ILE A 553 17.49 -9.32 -8.22
C ILE A 553 17.95 -10.67 -8.75
N THR A 554 18.52 -11.49 -7.86
CA THR A 554 18.94 -12.86 -8.18
C THR A 554 18.41 -13.83 -7.14
N PHE A 555 17.61 -14.79 -7.57
CA PHE A 555 17.15 -15.90 -6.72
C PHE A 555 18.29 -16.88 -6.42
N THR A 556 18.40 -17.33 -5.17
CA THR A 556 19.49 -18.22 -4.72
C THR A 556 19.26 -19.69 -5.09
N GLY A 557 18.00 -20.08 -5.35
CA GLY A 557 17.60 -21.43 -5.74
C GLY A 557 16.82 -21.48 -7.06
N ALA A 558 16.27 -22.65 -7.38
CA ALA A 558 15.39 -22.85 -8.54
C ALA A 558 13.96 -22.31 -8.32
N GLY A 559 13.49 -22.30 -7.06
CA GLY A 559 12.17 -21.81 -6.67
C GLY A 559 12.13 -20.31 -6.38
N LEU A 560 11.13 -19.91 -5.59
CA LEU A 560 10.84 -18.54 -5.16
C LEU A 560 11.07 -18.35 -3.65
N GLU A 561 11.91 -19.18 -3.02
CA GLU A 561 12.06 -19.16 -1.55
C GLU A 561 12.93 -18.01 -1.04
N GLU A 562 13.93 -17.62 -1.83
CA GLU A 562 14.91 -16.62 -1.41
C GLU A 562 15.54 -15.93 -2.62
N PHE A 563 15.72 -14.62 -2.50
CA PHE A 563 16.44 -13.82 -3.47
C PHE A 563 17.38 -12.81 -2.79
N ILE A 564 18.34 -12.34 -3.57
CA ILE A 564 19.28 -11.30 -3.20
C ILE A 564 18.96 -10.07 -4.05
N LEU A 565 18.72 -8.94 -3.39
CA LEU A 565 18.71 -7.62 -3.99
C LEU A 565 20.11 -7.02 -3.83
N GLN A 566 20.82 -6.84 -4.94
CA GLN A 566 22.06 -6.07 -4.97
C GLN A 566 21.73 -4.67 -5.46
N SER A 567 22.29 -3.64 -4.83
CA SER A 567 22.00 -2.23 -5.14
C SER A 567 23.12 -1.32 -4.65
N ASP A 568 22.94 -0.02 -4.83
CA ASP A 568 23.87 0.99 -4.32
C ASP A 568 23.20 2.10 -3.49
N SER A 569 24.02 3.01 -2.98
CA SER A 569 23.59 4.06 -2.05
C SER A 569 23.05 5.32 -2.69
N TRP A 570 22.85 5.35 -4.02
CA TRP A 570 22.23 6.50 -4.65
C TRP A 570 20.84 6.76 -4.05
N GLU A 571 20.65 7.93 -3.45
CA GLU A 571 19.41 8.33 -2.75
C GLU A 571 19.02 7.39 -1.59
N ALA A 572 19.99 6.73 -0.95
CA ALA A 572 19.70 5.84 0.18
C ALA A 572 19.10 6.55 1.41
N GLY A 573 19.35 7.85 1.56
CA GLY A 573 18.71 8.66 2.61
C GLY A 573 19.15 8.34 4.04
N ASP A 574 20.23 7.58 4.23
CA ASP A 574 20.76 7.21 5.55
C ASP A 574 21.77 8.24 6.12
N GLY A 575 21.91 9.39 5.44
CA GLY A 575 22.84 10.48 5.76
C GLY A 575 24.30 10.17 5.42
N LYS A 576 24.65 8.91 5.19
CA LYS A 576 26.00 8.47 4.79
C LYS A 576 26.25 8.68 3.29
N ASP A 577 25.18 8.62 2.49
CA ASP A 577 25.13 9.02 1.07
C ASP A 577 25.46 10.50 0.83
N GLN A 578 25.56 11.31 1.90
CA GLN A 578 25.92 12.73 1.84
C GLN A 578 27.34 13.05 2.31
N ILE A 579 28.12 12.05 2.75
CA ILE A 579 29.52 12.26 3.14
C ILE A 579 30.34 12.70 1.92
N PHE A 580 30.18 12.01 0.79
CA PHE A 580 30.73 12.42 -0.48
C PHE A 580 29.61 12.73 -1.47
N HIS A 581 29.92 13.52 -2.49
CA HIS A 581 29.01 13.73 -3.60
C HIS A 581 28.95 12.45 -4.45
N GLU A 582 27.86 11.69 -4.30
CA GLU A 582 27.54 10.61 -5.22
C GLU A 582 26.98 11.23 -6.52
N ALA A 583 27.24 10.61 -7.67
CA ALA A 583 26.63 10.93 -8.98
C ALA A 583 26.25 9.61 -9.66
N ASN A 584 25.36 9.56 -10.65
CA ASN A 584 24.95 8.30 -11.31
C ASN A 584 26.11 7.38 -11.78
N ALA A 585 27.31 7.92 -12.01
CA ALA A 585 28.49 7.15 -12.42
C ALA A 585 29.38 6.69 -11.25
N GLY A 586 28.99 6.93 -10.00
CA GLY A 586 29.76 6.67 -8.80
C GLY A 586 30.47 7.91 -8.21
N PRO A 587 31.10 7.75 -7.03
CA PRO A 587 31.16 6.52 -6.24
C PRO A 587 29.89 6.26 -5.41
N HIS A 588 29.61 4.99 -5.11
CA HIS A 588 28.50 4.56 -4.25
C HIS A 588 28.91 3.47 -3.26
N ARG A 589 28.27 3.44 -2.10
CA ARG A 589 28.31 2.24 -1.25
C ARG A 589 27.44 1.19 -1.92
N GLN A 590 27.90 -0.05 -1.87
CA GLN A 590 27.15 -1.17 -2.42
C GLN A 590 26.42 -1.92 -1.31
N PHE A 591 25.22 -2.41 -1.62
CA PHE A 591 24.35 -3.12 -0.71
C PHE A 591 24.03 -4.52 -1.20
N ARG A 592 23.77 -5.39 -0.24
CA ARG A 592 23.34 -6.77 -0.47
C ARG A 592 22.28 -7.15 0.55
N ASP A 593 21.04 -7.23 0.08
CA ASP A 593 19.89 -7.57 0.92
C ASP A 593 19.39 -8.96 0.58
N VAL A 594 19.25 -9.82 1.59
CA VAL A 594 18.70 -11.17 1.43
C VAL A 594 17.26 -11.17 1.89
N TRP A 595 16.37 -11.53 0.99
CA TRP A 595 14.94 -11.62 1.23
C TRP A 595 14.50 -13.07 1.18
N ARG A 596 13.79 -13.51 2.22
CA ARG A 596 13.31 -14.87 2.35
C ARG A 596 11.80 -14.88 2.48
N ARG A 597 11.19 -15.82 1.76
CA ARG A 597 9.75 -16.00 1.74
C ARG A 597 9.24 -16.52 3.07
N GLN A 598 8.11 -15.96 3.51
CA GLN A 598 7.30 -16.42 4.64
C GLN A 598 5.83 -16.40 4.25
N GLY A 599 5.31 -17.56 3.83
CA GLY A 599 3.94 -17.67 3.32
C GLY A 599 3.72 -16.87 2.04
N GLY A 600 2.77 -15.92 2.08
CA GLY A 600 2.47 -15.01 0.96
C GLY A 600 3.38 -13.79 0.85
N ASN A 601 4.32 -13.60 1.79
CA ASN A 601 5.12 -12.38 1.94
C ASN A 601 6.63 -12.70 1.85
N TYR A 602 7.48 -11.70 1.60
CA TYR A 602 8.92 -11.76 1.77
C TYR A 602 9.39 -10.84 2.89
N GLN A 603 10.27 -11.36 3.74
CA GLN A 603 10.93 -10.57 4.78
C GLN A 603 12.42 -10.45 4.48
N ARG A 604 12.97 -9.27 4.72
CA ARG A 604 14.42 -9.04 4.67
C ARG A 604 15.07 -9.71 5.89
N VAL A 605 15.84 -10.77 5.66
CA VAL A 605 16.50 -11.54 6.72
C VAL A 605 17.95 -11.13 6.92
N ALA A 606 18.55 -10.41 5.97
CA ALA A 606 19.86 -9.79 6.11
C ALA A 606 19.93 -8.52 5.25
N ALA A 607 20.57 -7.48 5.78
CA ALA A 607 20.89 -6.26 5.05
C ALA A 607 22.36 -5.92 5.28
N GLU A 608 23.16 -5.95 4.22
CA GLU A 608 24.61 -5.82 4.31
C GLU A 608 25.10 -4.64 3.49
N THR A 609 25.99 -3.82 4.05
CA THR A 609 26.85 -2.92 3.26
C THR A 609 28.06 -3.71 2.80
N VAL A 610 28.20 -3.90 1.50
CA VAL A 610 29.33 -4.59 0.89
C VAL A 610 30.60 -3.83 1.25
N SER A 611 31.57 -4.55 1.83
CA SER A 611 32.81 -3.92 2.26
C SER A 611 33.66 -3.57 1.04
N THR A 612 33.92 -2.28 0.86
CA THR A 612 34.81 -1.71 -0.17
C THR A 612 35.71 -0.65 0.46
N ALA A 613 36.71 -0.18 -0.29
CA ALA A 613 37.50 0.98 0.11
C ALA A 613 36.61 2.22 0.35
N TYR A 614 35.66 2.47 -0.56
CA TYR A 614 34.73 3.60 -0.43
C TYR A 614 33.81 3.46 0.79
N SER A 615 33.18 2.30 1.00
CA SER A 615 32.31 2.08 2.15
C SER A 615 33.05 2.24 3.47
N ALA A 616 34.29 1.73 3.56
CA ALA A 616 35.12 1.87 4.75
C ALA A 616 35.47 3.34 5.05
N LEU A 617 35.74 4.14 4.01
CA LEU A 617 36.01 5.57 4.16
C LEU A 617 34.79 6.35 4.63
N VAL A 618 33.62 6.08 4.03
CA VAL A 618 32.35 6.71 4.42
C VAL A 618 32.02 6.40 5.88
N GLU A 619 32.04 5.12 6.27
CA GLU A 619 31.74 4.69 7.64
C GLU A 619 32.71 5.32 8.66
N PHE A 620 34.01 5.37 8.32
CA PHE A 620 35.03 5.99 9.16
C PHE A 620 34.75 7.49 9.39
N ILE A 621 34.53 8.27 8.32
CA ILE A 621 34.30 9.72 8.42
C ILE A 621 32.96 10.02 9.11
N TYR A 622 31.91 9.25 8.80
CA TYR A 622 30.59 9.41 9.40
C TYR A 622 30.64 9.28 10.93
N HIS A 623 31.17 8.17 11.44
CA HIS A 623 31.30 7.95 12.88
C HIS A 623 32.24 8.97 13.53
N LEU A 624 33.35 9.32 12.86
CA LEU A 624 34.27 10.32 13.38
C LEU A 624 33.62 11.71 13.51
N SER A 625 32.73 12.05 12.56
CA SER A 625 31.99 13.32 12.54
C SER A 625 30.92 13.41 13.62
N LEU A 626 30.32 12.28 14.00
CA LEU A 626 29.40 12.16 15.14
C LEU A 626 30.10 12.13 16.51
N GLY A 627 31.43 12.19 16.56
CA GLY A 627 32.20 12.04 17.81
C GLY A 627 32.28 10.60 18.33
N GLN A 628 31.87 9.62 17.53
CA GLN A 628 31.85 8.19 17.85
C GLN A 628 33.21 7.54 17.54
N GLU A 629 34.25 7.91 18.30
CA GLU A 629 35.63 7.51 18.02
C GLU A 629 35.87 6.00 18.05
N GLU A 630 35.22 5.30 18.98
CA GLU A 630 35.35 3.84 19.09
C GLU A 630 34.78 3.14 17.85
N GLN A 631 33.65 3.61 17.33
CA GLN A 631 33.03 3.09 16.10
C GLN A 631 33.89 3.41 14.89
N ALA A 632 34.42 4.64 14.79
CA ALA A 632 35.37 5.00 13.72
C ALA A 632 36.63 4.12 13.74
N ALA A 633 37.18 3.83 14.93
CA ALA A 633 38.37 3.00 15.07
C ALA A 633 38.18 1.56 14.53
N GLN A 634 36.94 1.03 14.48
CA GLN A 634 36.65 -0.28 13.89
C GLN A 634 36.87 -0.34 12.36
N TRP A 635 37.05 0.82 11.72
CA TRP A 635 37.31 0.96 10.29
C TRP A 635 38.77 1.28 9.96
N ALA A 636 39.65 1.31 10.96
CA ALA A 636 41.08 1.63 10.81
C ALA A 636 41.97 0.49 11.33
N LEU A 637 43.09 0.22 10.63
CA LEU A 637 44.04 -0.82 11.03
C LEU A 637 44.97 -0.41 12.18
N ALA A 638 45.32 0.87 12.25
CA ALA A 638 46.27 1.40 13.22
C ALA A 638 45.55 2.32 14.21
N PRO A 639 45.76 2.16 15.54
CA PRO A 639 45.09 2.97 16.56
C PRO A 639 45.31 4.49 16.41
N GLY A 640 46.44 4.91 15.84
CA GLY A 640 46.76 6.33 15.64
C GLY A 640 46.02 7.01 14.48
N LEU A 641 45.37 6.24 13.59
CA LEU A 641 44.71 6.80 12.41
C LEU A 641 43.52 7.69 12.77
N THR A 642 42.77 7.35 13.81
CA THR A 642 41.62 8.16 14.24
C THR A 642 42.08 9.55 14.69
N SER A 643 43.11 9.63 15.54
CA SER A 643 43.67 10.91 15.99
C SER A 643 44.28 11.71 14.84
N GLN A 644 45.03 11.05 13.96
CA GLN A 644 45.61 11.68 12.77
C GLN A 644 44.53 12.22 11.82
N ALA A 645 43.45 11.46 11.60
CA ALA A 645 42.34 11.85 10.76
C ALA A 645 41.62 13.11 11.30
N LYS A 646 41.42 13.19 12.61
CA LYS A 646 40.87 14.38 13.27
C LYS A 646 41.76 15.61 13.08
N GLU A 647 43.05 15.45 13.36
CA GLU A 647 44.03 16.53 13.19
C GLU A 647 44.08 17.03 11.74
N TRP A 648 43.87 16.13 10.78
CA TRP A 648 43.90 16.44 9.36
C TRP A 648 42.53 16.80 8.78
N GLY A 649 41.50 16.95 9.61
CA GLY A 649 40.21 17.51 9.21
C GLY A 649 39.25 16.54 8.51
N LEU A 650 39.39 15.22 8.68
CA LEU A 650 38.42 14.21 8.20
C LEU A 650 37.14 14.17 9.06
N ILE A 651 36.59 15.35 9.37
CA ILE A 651 35.37 15.54 10.16
C ILE A 651 34.48 16.50 9.37
N GLN A 652 33.21 16.14 9.20
CA GLN A 652 32.17 17.04 8.70
C GLN A 652 31.36 17.63 9.86
N GLN A 653 31.39 18.97 9.98
CA GLN A 653 30.50 19.73 10.86
C GLN A 653 29.93 20.96 10.13
N PRO A 654 28.61 21.03 9.86
CA PRO A 654 27.63 19.95 10.03
C PRO A 654 27.92 18.75 9.11
N LEU A 655 27.30 17.60 9.38
CA LEU A 655 27.29 16.45 8.47
C LEU A 655 26.62 16.80 7.12
N GLY A 656 26.94 16.04 6.08
CA GLY A 656 26.29 16.18 4.76
C GLY A 656 26.94 17.24 3.86
N GLN A 657 28.24 17.50 4.03
CA GLN A 657 28.95 18.52 3.23
C GLN A 657 29.26 18.07 1.80
N ARG A 658 28.98 16.81 1.44
CA ARG A 658 29.14 16.25 0.09
C ARG A 658 30.51 16.55 -0.52
N TRP A 659 31.57 16.13 0.17
CA TRP A 659 32.94 16.32 -0.33
C TRP A 659 33.15 15.56 -1.65
N LEU A 660 34.13 16.00 -2.45
CA LEU A 660 34.48 15.35 -3.71
C LEU A 660 35.58 14.32 -3.50
N LEU A 661 35.50 13.20 -4.20
CA LEU A 661 36.57 12.23 -4.33
C LEU A 661 37.17 12.28 -5.74
N GLU A 662 38.49 12.20 -5.81
CA GLU A 662 39.21 11.90 -7.04
C GLU A 662 39.48 10.40 -7.09
N LEU A 663 38.90 9.75 -8.11
CA LEU A 663 39.10 8.33 -8.41
C LEU A 663 40.08 8.21 -9.59
N PRO A 664 41.21 7.49 -9.45
CA PRO A 664 42.13 7.27 -10.56
C PRO A 664 41.49 6.42 -11.68
N ASP A 665 40.58 5.52 -11.32
CA ASP A 665 39.71 4.75 -12.20
C ASP A 665 38.48 4.26 -11.41
N PRO A 666 37.41 3.75 -12.07
CA PRO A 666 36.21 3.27 -11.37
C PRO A 666 36.45 2.10 -10.40
N ALA A 667 37.49 1.28 -10.59
CA ALA A 667 37.79 0.17 -9.68
C ALA A 667 38.42 0.63 -8.36
N ALA A 668 38.95 1.86 -8.30
CA ALA A 668 39.47 2.46 -7.09
C ALA A 668 38.40 2.62 -5.99
N GLU A 669 37.13 2.73 -6.36
CA GLU A 669 36.02 2.70 -5.40
C GLU A 669 35.98 1.40 -4.58
N LEU A 670 36.31 0.28 -5.22
CA LEU A 670 36.30 -1.04 -4.59
C LEU A 670 37.53 -1.26 -3.70
N GLN A 671 38.72 -0.81 -4.13
CA GLN A 671 40.00 -1.24 -3.55
C GLN A 671 40.94 -0.09 -3.10
N GLY A 672 40.62 1.14 -3.47
CA GLY A 672 41.46 2.32 -3.28
C GLY A 672 42.67 2.35 -4.22
N PRO A 673 43.57 3.34 -4.06
CA PRO A 673 43.47 4.44 -3.11
C PRO A 673 42.38 5.46 -3.47
N LEU A 674 41.89 6.19 -2.47
CA LEU A 674 40.89 7.26 -2.64
C LEU A 674 41.50 8.58 -2.20
N THR A 675 41.36 9.64 -3.02
CA THR A 675 41.88 10.97 -2.70
C THR A 675 40.72 11.93 -2.46
N ILE A 676 40.71 12.59 -1.31
CA ILE A 676 39.72 13.62 -0.99
C ILE A 676 40.11 14.90 -1.74
N ALA A 677 39.21 15.39 -2.60
CA ALA A 677 39.46 16.52 -3.51
C ALA A 677 38.87 17.84 -3.00
N SER A 678 37.90 17.82 -2.07
CA SER A 678 37.31 19.04 -1.51
C SER A 678 37.08 18.95 0.01
N GLY A 679 36.76 20.10 0.63
CA GLY A 679 36.58 20.23 2.07
C GLY A 679 37.89 20.38 2.86
N PRO A 680 37.82 20.43 4.20
CA PRO A 680 39.00 20.59 5.08
C PRO A 680 40.07 19.49 4.92
N ALA A 681 39.66 18.31 4.46
CA ALA A 681 40.52 17.16 4.21
C ALA A 681 41.07 17.08 2.77
N ALA A 682 40.91 18.12 1.94
CA ALA A 682 41.39 18.11 0.56
C ALA A 682 42.91 17.84 0.47
N GLY A 683 43.30 16.95 -0.43
CA GLY A 683 44.69 16.50 -0.60
C GLY A 683 45.07 15.34 0.30
N ILE A 684 44.12 14.71 0.98
CA ILE A 684 44.39 13.49 1.76
C ILE A 684 44.04 12.27 0.91
N GLN A 685 45.06 11.48 0.60
CA GLN A 685 44.93 10.17 0.00
C GLN A 685 44.87 9.10 1.08
N VAL A 686 43.85 8.25 0.99
CA VAL A 686 43.61 7.13 1.89
C VAL A 686 43.93 5.83 1.15
N THR A 687 44.75 4.99 1.78
CA THR A 687 45.01 3.63 1.30
C THR A 687 44.35 2.63 2.22
N PHE A 688 44.01 1.46 1.68
CA PHE A 688 43.22 0.45 2.37
C PHE A 688 43.90 -0.91 2.37
N ALA A 689 43.47 -1.80 3.26
CA ALA A 689 43.78 -3.22 3.16
C ALA A 689 42.56 -4.06 3.49
N ASN A 690 42.44 -5.22 2.84
CA ASN A 690 41.41 -6.20 3.14
C ASN A 690 41.90 -7.17 4.23
N ARG A 691 41.09 -7.34 5.28
CA ARG A 691 41.29 -8.32 6.36
C ARG A 691 40.04 -9.18 6.45
N GLU A 692 40.16 -10.45 6.06
CA GLU A 692 39.07 -11.43 6.16
C GLU A 692 37.77 -10.96 5.48
N GLY A 693 37.89 -10.28 4.34
CA GLY A 693 36.75 -9.73 3.60
C GLY A 693 36.36 -8.31 3.98
N LYS A 694 36.88 -7.75 5.10
CA LYS A 694 36.63 -6.36 5.51
C LYS A 694 37.73 -5.42 5.04
N TRP A 695 37.38 -4.40 4.26
CA TRP A 695 38.28 -3.30 3.91
C TRP A 695 38.39 -2.30 5.08
N LEU A 696 39.63 -1.92 5.39
CA LEU A 696 39.98 -1.04 6.49
C LEU A 696 40.99 0.00 6.03
N LEU A 697 40.91 1.20 6.60
CA LEU A 697 41.88 2.27 6.38
C LEU A 697 43.25 1.81 6.89
N LYS A 698 44.25 1.87 6.02
CA LYS A 698 45.63 1.45 6.30
C LYS A 698 46.54 2.63 6.61
N GLU A 699 46.48 3.68 5.79
CA GLU A 699 47.40 4.81 5.87
C GLU A 699 46.79 6.07 5.26
N LEU A 700 47.04 7.24 5.86
CA LEU A 700 46.70 8.57 5.36
C LEU A 700 47.96 9.28 4.86
N LYS A 701 47.92 9.82 3.63
CA LYS A 701 49.04 10.58 3.02
C LYS A 701 48.56 11.92 2.50
N LYS A 702 49.36 12.97 2.68
CA LYS A 702 49.15 14.24 2.00
C LYS A 702 49.71 14.17 0.58
N VAL A 703 48.87 14.39 -0.41
CA VAL A 703 49.20 14.45 -1.84
C VAL A 703 48.76 15.81 -2.40
N ARG A 704 49.37 16.24 -3.51
CA ARG A 704 48.87 17.43 -4.23
C ARG A 704 47.61 17.02 -4.98
N VAL A 705 46.48 17.68 -4.70
CA VAL A 705 45.29 17.61 -5.55
C VAL A 705 45.63 18.30 -6.86
N THR A 706 45.43 17.64 -7.98
CA THR A 706 45.55 18.28 -9.29
C THR A 706 44.28 19.06 -9.58
N ASP A 707 44.40 20.35 -9.92
CA ASP A 707 43.27 21.15 -10.44
C ASP A 707 42.77 20.48 -11.74
N ARG A 708 41.69 19.70 -11.66
CA ARG A 708 40.99 19.14 -12.81
C ARG A 708 39.50 19.25 -12.64
#